data_AF-A0A517MMN5-F1
#
_entry.id   AF-A0A517MMN5-F1
#
_cell.length_a   1.000
_cell.length_b   1.000
_cell.length_c   1.000
_cell.angle_alpha   90.00
_cell.angle_beta   90.00
_cell.angle_gamma   90.00
#
_symmetry.space_group_name_H-M   'P 1'
#
loop_
_entity.id
_entity.type
_entity.pdbx_description
1 polymer ?
#
loop_
_entity_poly.entity_id
_entity_poly.type
_entity_poly.pdbx_seq_one_letter_code
_entity_poly.pdbx_strand_id
1 'polypeptide(L)'
;MKPTLTLLSVLLFAPLAALHAADPVPLWDERVPLLKTAELPMLEDVRFSVIKPYEFKSDGYRFLHGVGLCFHKGRLYASFGHNQGGENTDTEEARFCVSDDEGKTWSEVRTIDSGEGPVGVSHGAFLSHNGTLWAFQGAYTGTMSGVHTRAYVLDEAGNQWQAKGTVIEDGFWPMQEPQKMDDGNWIMAGLKVGDGNPAIVAISHGDDFTKWDAVPIPHSKGLKMWGESTVIVSGNQITNISRYGDKAVALVATSNDYGRTWSEMRPSNLPMTTSKPAAGMLSNGQRYLVCTTTADSGKRRSPLTIAVSKPGEPLFSKVFVIRHAEFLDGPGESHPKAALSYPYAIEHEGSLYIGYSNSGDKSTRVGTGRQLWNNNSAEVAVIPINQLLADEGSLSQTEPTNAKEAAMQKAREEAELEKKYQAWVSKLTPAHQAWEKTLQAELGNFYLPIHKREKVAGTANAWDFVEDDPALPRVLLIGDSVSRAYTQTVQKELAGIANVHRAPANCGPTSTGLKKMDVWLGDGKWDVIHFNFGIHDRATPLADYTTRLQQLIERMKQTGATLVWASTTPIPDIAGKYTAESIVERNAAAAAVMQQNAVAIDDLFTAITPRLAELQKPNDVHFSGAGNEFLGEQVAAYLKSIPMVSEPRQ
;
A
#
# COMPACT_ATOMS: atom_id res chain seq x y z
N MET A 1 -18.41 -95.09 6.80
CA MET A 1 -18.92 -94.01 5.93
C MET A 1 -19.36 -92.86 6.83
N LYS A 2 -18.55 -91.81 6.93
CA LYS A 2 -18.84 -90.62 7.75
C LYS A 2 -19.15 -89.45 6.79
N PRO A 3 -20.22 -88.68 7.03
CA PRO A 3 -20.62 -87.59 6.14
C PRO A 3 -19.76 -86.36 6.40
N THR A 4 -19.39 -85.70 5.31
CA THR A 4 -18.62 -84.45 5.26
C THR A 4 -19.47 -83.31 5.82
N LEU A 5 -18.98 -82.68 6.90
CA LEU A 5 -19.57 -81.50 7.50
C LEU A 5 -19.04 -80.26 6.76
N THR A 6 -19.91 -79.57 6.02
CA THR A 6 -19.57 -78.31 5.35
C THR A 6 -19.56 -77.18 6.39
N LEU A 7 -18.37 -76.69 6.77
CA LEU A 7 -18.21 -75.52 7.63
C LEU A 7 -18.42 -74.25 6.80
N LEU A 8 -19.55 -73.57 7.01
CA LEU A 8 -19.81 -72.24 6.45
C LEU A 8 -18.92 -71.23 7.18
N SER A 9 -17.87 -70.75 6.52
CA SER A 9 -17.00 -69.69 7.04
C SER A 9 -17.64 -68.34 6.72
N VAL A 10 -18.18 -67.66 7.74
CA VAL A 10 -18.64 -66.27 7.63
C VAL A 10 -17.40 -65.38 7.55
N LEU A 11 -17.03 -64.98 6.33
CA LEU A 11 -16.07 -63.90 6.08
C LEU A 11 -16.73 -62.58 6.47
N LEU A 12 -16.40 -62.07 7.67
CA LEU A 12 -16.54 -60.66 8.01
C LEU A 12 -15.63 -59.86 7.06
N PHE A 13 -16.22 -59.26 6.03
CA PHE A 13 -15.60 -58.15 5.30
C PHE A 13 -15.49 -56.96 6.25
N ALA A 14 -14.41 -56.88 7.02
CA ALA A 14 -13.93 -55.58 7.48
C ALA A 14 -13.45 -54.82 6.24
N PRO A 15 -13.89 -53.58 5.98
CA PRO A 15 -13.27 -52.79 4.93
C PRO A 15 -11.83 -52.57 5.36
N LEU A 16 -10.89 -53.10 4.55
CA LEU A 16 -9.51 -52.66 4.56
C LEU A 16 -9.57 -51.17 4.18
N ALA A 17 -9.65 -50.30 5.18
CA ALA A 17 -9.35 -48.89 5.00
C ALA A 17 -7.86 -48.85 4.64
N ALA A 18 -7.57 -48.89 3.34
CA ALA A 18 -6.29 -48.47 2.83
C ALA A 18 -6.05 -47.08 3.45
N LEU A 19 -5.02 -46.97 4.29
CA LEU A 19 -4.49 -45.69 4.76
C LEU A 19 -4.10 -44.90 3.51
N HIS A 20 -5.07 -44.18 2.94
CA HIS A 20 -4.80 -43.13 1.99
C HIS A 20 -4.03 -42.08 2.80
N ALA A 21 -2.83 -41.73 2.35
CA ALA A 21 -2.19 -40.52 2.81
C ALA A 21 -3.23 -39.40 2.63
N ALA A 22 -3.56 -38.68 3.71
CA ALA A 22 -4.55 -37.62 3.65
C ALA A 22 -4.20 -36.65 2.53
N ASP A 23 -5.20 -36.27 1.73
CA ASP A 23 -5.01 -35.35 0.61
C ASP A 23 -4.33 -34.05 1.09
N PRO A 24 -3.43 -33.47 0.27
CA PRO A 24 -2.74 -32.24 0.63
C PRO A 24 -3.74 -31.11 0.88
N VAL A 25 -3.42 -30.22 1.82
CA VAL A 25 -4.27 -29.04 2.09
C VAL A 25 -4.21 -28.10 0.88
N PRO A 26 -5.36 -27.72 0.28
CA PRO A 26 -5.35 -26.76 -0.82
C PRO A 26 -4.82 -25.41 -0.37
N LEU A 27 -3.77 -24.94 -1.03
CA LEU A 27 -3.19 -23.60 -0.90
C LEU A 27 -2.98 -22.94 -2.27
N TRP A 28 -2.76 -23.76 -3.30
CA TRP A 28 -2.71 -23.40 -4.71
C TRP A 28 -3.97 -23.85 -5.46
N ASP A 29 -4.41 -23.05 -6.43
CA ASP A 29 -5.48 -23.40 -7.35
C ASP A 29 -4.99 -24.41 -8.39
N GLU A 30 -5.39 -25.68 -8.23
CA GLU A 30 -4.96 -26.78 -9.11
C GLU A 30 -5.46 -26.66 -10.56
N ARG A 31 -6.38 -25.75 -10.84
CA ARG A 31 -6.85 -25.46 -12.21
C ARG A 31 -5.80 -24.73 -13.03
N VAL A 32 -4.80 -24.12 -12.39
CA VAL A 32 -3.70 -23.41 -13.06
C VAL A 32 -2.36 -24.11 -12.76
N PRO A 33 -1.50 -24.32 -13.78
CA PRO A 33 -0.22 -24.96 -13.56
C PRO A 33 0.72 -24.05 -12.76
N LEU A 34 1.41 -24.62 -11.77
CA LEU A 34 2.54 -23.93 -11.15
C LEU A 34 3.72 -23.96 -12.14
N LEU A 35 4.22 -22.78 -12.50
CA LEU A 35 5.26 -22.62 -13.50
C LEU A 35 6.66 -22.85 -12.93
N LYS A 36 7.60 -23.24 -13.80
CA LYS A 36 9.03 -23.29 -13.46
C LYS A 36 9.63 -21.89 -13.42
N THR A 37 10.78 -21.77 -12.77
CA THR A 37 11.50 -20.49 -12.59
C THR A 37 11.65 -19.69 -13.90
N ALA A 38 12.00 -20.35 -15.01
CA ALA A 38 12.24 -19.69 -16.30
C ALA A 38 10.97 -19.24 -17.03
N GLU A 39 9.79 -19.68 -16.59
CA GLU A 39 8.50 -19.41 -17.21
C GLU A 39 7.71 -18.35 -16.43
N LEU A 40 8.18 -17.97 -15.24
CA LEU A 40 7.50 -17.02 -14.38
C LEU A 40 7.68 -15.58 -14.88
N PRO A 41 6.63 -14.75 -14.83
CA PRO A 41 6.74 -13.34 -15.12
C PRO A 41 7.62 -12.63 -14.08
N MET A 42 8.55 -11.82 -14.54
CA MET A 42 9.33 -10.90 -13.72
C MET A 42 8.51 -9.64 -13.45
N LEU A 43 8.55 -9.14 -12.21
CA LEU A 43 7.95 -7.84 -11.91
C LEU A 43 8.79 -6.72 -12.54
N GLU A 44 8.09 -5.74 -13.11
CA GLU A 44 8.68 -4.53 -13.67
C GLU A 44 8.64 -3.41 -12.60
N ASP A 45 9.34 -2.29 -12.81
CA ASP A 45 9.30 -1.12 -11.91
C ASP A 45 9.48 -1.40 -10.39
N VAL A 46 10.16 -2.49 -10.03
CA VAL A 46 10.47 -2.79 -8.63
C VAL A 46 11.65 -1.94 -8.20
N ARG A 47 11.47 -1.15 -7.15
CA ARG A 47 12.57 -0.39 -6.55
C ARG A 47 13.31 -1.26 -5.55
N PHE A 48 14.63 -1.35 -5.70
CA PHE A 48 15.50 -2.04 -4.76
C PHE A 48 16.40 -1.06 -4.02
N SER A 49 16.69 -1.34 -2.75
CA SER A 49 17.75 -0.67 -2.00
C SER A 49 18.33 -1.58 -0.92
N VAL A 50 19.48 -1.19 -0.37
CA VAL A 50 20.16 -1.92 0.69
C VAL A 50 19.89 -1.21 2.01
N ILE A 51 19.25 -1.91 2.95
CA ILE A 51 19.02 -1.41 4.31
C ILE A 51 20.34 -1.40 5.09
N LYS A 52 21.07 -2.53 5.02
CA LYS A 52 22.36 -2.71 5.68
C LYS A 52 23.21 -3.71 4.88
N PRO A 53 24.34 -3.31 4.28
CA PRO A 53 25.24 -4.24 3.62
C PRO A 53 25.95 -5.15 4.63
N TYR A 54 26.39 -6.32 4.16
CA TYR A 54 27.34 -7.14 4.90
C TYR A 54 28.74 -6.52 4.77
N GLU A 55 29.31 -6.06 5.89
CA GLU A 55 30.58 -5.35 5.89
C GLU A 55 31.42 -5.67 7.14
N PHE A 56 31.54 -6.96 7.46
CA PHE A 56 32.22 -7.46 8.66
C PHE A 56 33.61 -6.84 8.92
N LYS A 57 34.37 -6.49 7.86
CA LYS A 57 35.68 -5.83 8.01
C LYS A 57 35.59 -4.42 8.59
N SER A 58 34.46 -3.73 8.38
CA SER A 58 34.17 -2.36 8.79
C SER A 58 33.57 -2.32 10.19
N ASP A 59 32.52 -3.11 10.44
CA ASP A 59 31.71 -3.01 11.65
C ASP A 59 31.90 -4.16 12.67
N GLY A 60 32.58 -5.24 12.29
CA GLY A 60 32.78 -6.42 13.14
C GLY A 60 31.54 -7.30 13.32
N TYR A 61 30.41 -6.98 12.67
CA TYR A 61 29.21 -7.80 12.70
C TYR A 61 29.22 -8.79 11.54
N ARG A 62 29.05 -10.07 11.87
CA ARG A 62 29.09 -11.14 10.85
C ARG A 62 27.73 -11.72 10.57
N PHE A 63 26.81 -11.76 11.52
CA PHE A 63 25.47 -12.30 11.29
C PHE A 63 24.47 -11.16 11.16
N LEU A 64 23.58 -11.27 10.18
CA LEU A 64 22.43 -10.42 10.00
C LEU A 64 21.27 -11.26 9.46
N HIS A 65 20.12 -11.25 10.13
CA HIS A 65 18.94 -11.94 9.64
C HIS A 65 17.62 -11.37 10.15
N GLY A 66 16.53 -11.73 9.47
CA GLY A 66 15.16 -11.44 9.90
C GLY A 66 14.82 -9.95 9.87
N VAL A 67 14.67 -9.38 8.68
CA VAL A 67 14.21 -8.00 8.56
C VAL A 67 12.77 -7.90 9.10
N GLY A 68 12.47 -6.87 9.88
CA GLY A 68 11.12 -6.45 10.27
C GLY A 68 10.92 -5.00 9.83
N LEU A 69 9.77 -4.68 9.23
CA LEU A 69 9.47 -3.37 8.67
C LEU A 69 8.26 -2.73 9.36
N CYS A 70 8.24 -1.40 9.48
CA CYS A 70 7.04 -0.66 9.89
C CYS A 70 7.09 0.80 9.44
N PHE A 71 5.97 1.31 8.93
CA PHE A 71 5.79 2.75 8.77
C PHE A 71 5.26 3.37 10.06
N HIS A 72 5.92 4.45 10.52
CA HIS A 72 5.49 5.22 11.68
C HIS A 72 5.70 6.71 11.42
N LYS A 73 4.60 7.47 11.44
CA LYS A 73 4.59 8.94 11.23
C LYS A 73 5.37 9.38 9.99
N GLY A 74 5.11 8.72 8.86
CA GLY A 74 5.73 9.03 7.56
C GLY A 74 7.16 8.52 7.38
N ARG A 75 7.71 7.79 8.34
CA ARG A 75 9.08 7.23 8.29
C ARG A 75 9.03 5.71 8.24
N LEU A 76 9.94 5.09 7.50
CA LEU A 76 10.05 3.64 7.40
C LEU A 76 11.18 3.13 8.32
N TYR A 77 10.82 2.25 9.25
CA TYR A 77 11.75 1.59 10.16
C TYR A 77 12.04 0.17 9.66
N ALA A 78 13.30 -0.25 9.76
CA ALA A 78 13.72 -1.62 9.47
C ALA A 78 14.58 -2.17 10.60
N SER A 79 14.12 -3.20 11.32
CA SER A 79 14.89 -3.92 12.35
C SER A 79 15.44 -5.22 11.81
N PHE A 80 16.54 -5.69 12.39
CA PHE A 80 17.14 -6.99 12.10
C PHE A 80 17.97 -7.45 13.29
N GLY A 81 18.13 -8.77 13.42
CA GLY A 81 19.08 -9.34 14.37
C GLY A 81 20.49 -9.16 13.82
N HIS A 82 21.40 -8.64 14.62
CA HIS A 82 22.75 -8.31 14.20
C HIS A 82 23.76 -8.80 15.23
N ASN A 83 24.73 -9.61 14.84
CA ASN A 83 25.60 -10.29 15.80
C ASN A 83 27.08 -10.28 15.39
N GLN A 84 27.95 -9.91 16.35
CA GLN A 84 29.41 -9.96 16.21
C GLN A 84 29.97 -11.39 16.35
N GLY A 85 29.27 -12.21 17.14
CA GLY A 85 29.47 -13.65 17.27
C GLY A 85 28.87 -14.45 16.11
N GLY A 86 28.59 -15.73 16.32
CA GLY A 86 27.93 -16.57 15.31
C GLY A 86 26.41 -16.43 15.33
N GLU A 87 25.71 -17.04 14.39
CA GLU A 87 24.24 -17.07 14.42
C GLU A 87 23.69 -17.52 15.78
N ASN A 88 22.78 -16.69 16.30
CA ASN A 88 22.01 -16.88 17.51
C ASN A 88 22.83 -17.19 18.77
N THR A 89 23.71 -16.25 19.13
CA THR A 89 24.54 -16.29 20.34
C THR A 89 24.28 -15.08 21.23
N ASP A 90 24.78 -15.09 22.47
CA ASP A 90 24.59 -14.01 23.47
C ASP A 90 25.00 -12.61 23.03
N THR A 91 25.84 -12.50 22.00
CA THR A 91 26.30 -11.24 21.42
C THR A 91 25.37 -10.68 20.34
N GLU A 92 24.19 -11.28 20.16
CA GLU A 92 23.19 -10.79 19.21
C GLU A 92 22.44 -9.58 19.78
N GLU A 93 22.29 -8.56 18.94
CA GLU A 93 21.58 -7.33 19.25
C GLU A 93 20.42 -7.11 18.27
N ALA A 94 19.31 -6.59 18.77
CA ALA A 94 18.24 -6.09 17.93
C ALA A 94 18.62 -4.69 17.47
N ARG A 95 18.87 -4.53 16.17
CA ARG A 95 19.34 -3.26 15.59
C ARG A 95 18.41 -2.80 14.47
N PHE A 96 18.46 -1.52 14.13
CA PHE A 96 17.56 -0.93 13.16
C PHE A 96 18.17 0.23 12.37
N CYS A 97 17.61 0.46 11.18
CA CYS A 97 17.80 1.65 10.35
C CYS A 97 16.46 2.35 10.13
N VAL A 98 16.50 3.63 9.76
CA VAL A 98 15.31 4.42 9.43
C VAL A 98 15.49 5.09 8.09
N SER A 99 14.42 5.17 7.32
CA SER A 99 14.36 5.91 6.07
C SER A 99 13.29 7.01 6.14
N ASP A 100 13.67 8.19 5.66
CA ASP A 100 12.82 9.38 5.54
C ASP A 100 12.32 9.59 4.10
N ASP A 101 12.68 8.68 3.18
CA ASP A 101 12.40 8.78 1.74
C ASP A 101 11.87 7.45 1.16
N GLU A 102 11.05 6.78 1.95
CA GLU A 102 10.35 5.53 1.59
C GLU A 102 11.29 4.36 1.28
N GLY A 103 12.42 4.28 1.96
CA GLY A 103 13.41 3.23 1.78
C GLY A 103 14.31 3.41 0.57
N LYS A 104 14.45 4.62 0.01
CA LYS A 104 15.49 4.87 -1.02
C LYS A 104 16.87 4.97 -0.37
N THR A 105 16.95 5.64 0.76
CA THR A 105 18.16 5.78 1.60
C THR A 105 17.86 5.39 3.04
N TRP A 106 18.90 5.01 3.78
CA TRP A 106 18.79 4.49 5.13
C TRP A 106 19.79 5.18 6.06
N SER A 107 19.37 5.46 7.29
CA SER A 107 20.22 6.00 8.35
C SER A 107 21.32 5.03 8.76
N GLU A 108 22.31 5.54 9.50
CA GLU A 108 23.23 4.72 10.30
C GLU A 108 22.48 3.72 11.21
N VAL A 109 23.13 2.59 11.48
CA VAL A 109 22.55 1.52 12.31
C VAL A 109 22.51 1.93 13.77
N ARG A 110 21.32 1.84 14.38
CA ARG A 110 21.08 2.07 15.80
C ARG A 110 20.62 0.80 16.49
N THR A 111 20.64 0.78 17.82
CA THR A 111 20.31 -0.41 18.62
C THR A 111 18.98 -0.20 19.36
N ILE A 112 18.12 -1.23 19.30
CA ILE A 112 16.89 -1.33 20.10
C ILE A 112 17.27 -1.87 21.48
N ASP A 113 17.95 -3.01 21.51
CA ASP A 113 18.45 -3.64 22.73
C ASP A 113 19.72 -4.45 22.40
N SER A 114 20.78 -4.25 23.17
CA SER A 114 22.06 -4.95 23.05
C SER A 114 22.16 -6.23 23.89
N GLY A 115 21.12 -6.53 24.67
CA GLY A 115 21.15 -7.53 25.73
C GLY A 115 21.68 -6.98 27.05
N GLU A 116 21.11 -7.43 28.17
CA GLU A 116 21.68 -7.27 29.50
C GLU A 116 22.24 -8.61 29.99
N GLY A 117 23.56 -8.71 30.20
CA GLY A 117 24.20 -9.97 30.59
C GLY A 117 24.30 -10.98 29.43
N PRO A 118 24.19 -12.31 29.66
CA PRO A 118 24.28 -13.32 28.61
C PRO A 118 22.94 -13.48 27.87
N VAL A 119 22.31 -12.37 27.47
CA VAL A 119 21.03 -12.37 26.76
C VAL A 119 21.25 -11.83 25.35
N GLY A 120 21.12 -12.69 24.34
CA GLY A 120 21.01 -12.26 22.96
C GLY A 120 19.60 -11.77 22.66
N VAL A 121 19.47 -10.64 21.97
CA VAL A 121 18.19 -10.12 21.46
C VAL A 121 18.29 -10.12 19.93
N SER A 122 17.42 -10.88 19.27
CA SER A 122 17.41 -11.03 17.82
C SER A 122 16.30 -10.19 17.18
N HIS A 123 16.08 -10.41 15.90
CA HIS A 123 14.97 -9.88 15.13
C HIS A 123 13.59 -10.26 15.66
N GLY A 124 12.59 -9.58 15.12
CA GLY A 124 11.20 -9.82 15.43
C GLY A 124 10.27 -8.97 14.56
N ALA A 125 9.29 -8.34 15.19
CA ALA A 125 8.23 -7.61 14.53
C ALA A 125 8.05 -6.21 15.10
N PHE A 126 7.45 -5.33 14.32
CA PHE A 126 7.03 -4.00 14.75
C PHE A 126 5.50 -3.88 14.71
N LEU A 127 4.98 -2.84 15.36
CA LEU A 127 3.60 -2.37 15.19
C LEU A 127 3.53 -0.86 15.45
N SER A 128 2.98 -0.10 14.51
CA SER A 128 2.63 1.30 14.73
C SER A 128 1.14 1.40 15.06
N HIS A 129 0.80 1.75 16.30
CA HIS A 129 -0.59 1.87 16.75
C HIS A 129 -0.79 3.11 17.60
N ASN A 130 -1.86 3.87 17.35
CA ASN A 130 -2.24 5.06 18.10
C ASN A 130 -1.07 6.03 18.38
N GLY A 131 -0.25 6.31 17.37
CA GLY A 131 0.88 7.23 17.47
C GLY A 131 2.07 6.70 18.28
N THR A 132 2.07 5.41 18.66
CA THR A 132 3.14 4.71 19.36
C THR A 132 3.77 3.65 18.45
N LEU A 133 5.11 3.62 18.37
CA LEU A 133 5.83 2.55 17.68
C LEU A 133 6.29 1.49 18.69
N TRP A 134 5.80 0.27 18.50
CA TRP A 134 6.15 -0.92 19.28
C TRP A 134 7.12 -1.80 18.52
N ALA A 135 8.04 -2.44 19.24
CA ALA A 135 8.88 -3.52 18.75
C ALA A 135 8.72 -4.76 19.64
N PHE A 136 8.63 -5.93 19.03
CA PHE A 136 8.58 -7.23 19.70
C PHE A 136 9.76 -8.05 19.19
N GLN A 137 10.74 -8.33 20.04
CA GLN A 137 11.99 -8.97 19.65
C GLN A 137 12.14 -10.31 20.36
N GLY A 138 12.61 -11.34 19.62
CA GLY A 138 12.97 -12.61 20.22
C GLY A 138 14.24 -12.46 21.08
N ALA A 139 14.26 -13.03 22.27
CA ALA A 139 15.40 -12.99 23.18
C ALA A 139 15.66 -14.37 23.78
N TYR A 140 16.92 -14.64 24.13
CA TYR A 140 17.36 -15.94 24.65
C TYR A 140 18.74 -15.83 25.30
N THR A 141 19.19 -16.93 25.89
CA THR A 141 20.55 -17.07 26.46
C THR A 141 21.33 -18.20 25.78
N GLY A 142 22.66 -18.14 25.88
CA GLY A 142 23.64 -19.00 25.24
C GLY A 142 23.44 -19.13 23.74
N THR A 143 22.69 -20.16 23.36
CA THR A 143 22.41 -20.52 21.98
C THR A 143 20.95 -20.93 21.88
N MET A 144 20.08 -19.93 21.84
CA MET A 144 18.62 -20.08 21.79
C MET A 144 18.02 -20.87 22.98
N SER A 145 18.58 -20.74 24.18
CA SER A 145 18.00 -21.31 25.40
C SER A 145 17.06 -20.31 26.08
N GLY A 146 15.87 -20.77 26.48
CA GLY A 146 14.87 -19.92 27.13
C GLY A 146 14.34 -18.82 26.22
N VAL A 147 13.98 -19.16 24.98
CA VAL A 147 13.44 -18.19 24.01
C VAL A 147 12.14 -17.58 24.54
N HIS A 148 12.03 -16.27 24.43
CA HIS A 148 10.86 -15.47 24.81
C HIS A 148 10.80 -14.20 23.97
N THR A 149 9.71 -13.44 24.07
CA THR A 149 9.53 -12.15 23.39
C THR A 149 9.58 -11.00 24.36
N ARG A 150 10.46 -10.04 24.08
CA ARG A 150 10.54 -8.76 24.79
C ARG A 150 9.89 -7.66 23.98
N ALA A 151 9.17 -6.76 24.63
CA ALA A 151 8.55 -5.61 23.99
C ALA A 151 9.28 -4.30 24.31
N TYR A 152 9.22 -3.36 23.38
CA TYR A 152 9.81 -2.04 23.49
C TYR A 152 8.88 -1.00 22.86
N VAL A 153 8.95 0.23 23.35
CA VAL A 153 8.28 1.39 22.76
C VAL A 153 9.31 2.46 22.43
N LEU A 154 9.22 3.06 21.25
CA LEU A 154 10.08 4.18 20.89
C LEU A 154 9.68 5.45 21.67
N ASP A 155 10.62 5.98 22.44
CA ASP A 155 10.58 7.35 22.95
C ASP A 155 11.15 8.28 21.86
N GLU A 156 10.26 8.96 21.16
CA GLU A 156 10.64 9.84 20.05
C GLU A 156 11.42 11.07 20.50
N ALA A 157 11.12 11.61 21.68
CA ALA A 157 11.79 12.81 22.19
C ALA A 157 13.25 12.50 22.54
N GLY A 158 13.48 11.34 23.16
CA GLY A 158 14.82 10.84 23.48
C GLY A 158 15.51 10.10 22.34
N ASN A 159 14.77 9.70 21.29
CA ASN A 159 15.21 8.80 20.23
C ASN A 159 15.79 7.47 20.78
N GLN A 160 15.12 6.92 21.80
CA GLN A 160 15.55 5.73 22.53
C GLN A 160 14.40 4.71 22.66
N TRP A 161 14.74 3.43 22.77
CA TRP A 161 13.75 2.38 23.00
C TRP A 161 13.57 2.12 24.50
N GLN A 162 12.33 2.21 24.96
CA GLN A 162 11.95 1.90 26.34
C GLN A 162 11.48 0.46 26.43
N ALA A 163 12.22 -0.37 27.17
CA ALA A 163 11.83 -1.76 27.43
C ALA A 163 10.51 -1.83 28.22
N LYS A 164 9.65 -2.77 27.83
CA LYS A 164 8.41 -3.14 28.54
C LYS A 164 8.51 -4.53 29.18
N GLY A 165 9.69 -5.14 29.14
CA GLY A 165 9.97 -6.46 29.68
C GLY A 165 9.57 -7.59 28.74
N THR A 166 9.57 -8.82 29.27
CA THR A 166 9.06 -10.00 28.58
C THR A 166 7.54 -9.97 28.55
N VAL A 167 6.96 -10.10 27.35
CA VAL A 167 5.50 -10.04 27.13
C VAL A 167 4.92 -11.34 26.56
N ILE A 168 5.77 -12.24 26.05
CA ILE A 168 5.39 -13.59 25.63
C ILE A 168 6.49 -14.56 26.06
N GLU A 169 6.11 -15.64 26.72
CA GLU A 169 7.01 -16.70 27.17
C GLU A 169 6.91 -17.94 26.24
N ASP A 170 7.12 -19.14 26.77
CA ASP A 170 6.83 -20.42 26.10
C ASP A 170 7.59 -20.68 24.79
N GLY A 171 8.80 -20.12 24.66
CA GLY A 171 9.62 -20.33 23.47
C GLY A 171 9.21 -19.45 22.29
N PHE A 172 8.28 -18.50 22.46
CA PHE A 172 7.73 -17.73 21.35
C PHE A 172 8.74 -16.72 20.79
N TRP A 173 9.02 -16.85 19.49
CA TRP A 173 9.79 -15.90 18.70
C TRP A 173 8.91 -15.28 17.61
N PRO A 174 8.74 -13.95 17.57
CA PRO A 174 7.85 -13.26 16.64
C PRO A 174 8.37 -13.32 15.19
N MET A 175 7.47 -13.61 14.24
CA MET A 175 7.81 -13.79 12.82
C MET A 175 7.08 -12.82 11.87
N GLN A 176 6.00 -12.18 12.31
CA GLN A 176 5.16 -11.33 11.46
C GLN A 176 4.66 -10.11 12.25
N GLU A 177 4.34 -9.01 11.57
CA GLU A 177 3.60 -7.89 12.17
C GLU A 177 2.29 -8.39 12.80
N PRO A 178 1.95 -7.94 14.03
CA PRO A 178 0.62 -8.18 14.60
C PRO A 178 -0.50 -7.72 13.65
N GLN A 179 -1.45 -8.61 13.37
CA GLN A 179 -2.58 -8.35 12.49
C GLN A 179 -3.84 -8.12 13.33
N LYS A 180 -4.57 -7.03 13.08
CA LYS A 180 -5.84 -6.76 13.79
C LYS A 180 -6.90 -7.75 13.35
N MET A 181 -7.70 -8.25 14.30
CA MET A 181 -8.86 -9.10 14.06
C MET A 181 -10.16 -8.40 14.44
N ASP A 182 -11.27 -8.85 13.86
CA ASP A 182 -12.61 -8.25 14.06
C ASP A 182 -13.15 -8.39 15.49
N ASP A 183 -12.60 -9.32 16.29
CA ASP A 183 -12.96 -9.50 17.71
C ASP A 183 -12.29 -8.48 18.65
N GLY A 184 -11.53 -7.54 18.09
CA GLY A 184 -10.84 -6.48 18.82
C GLY A 184 -9.44 -6.86 19.31
N ASN A 185 -8.99 -8.12 19.15
CA ASN A 185 -7.64 -8.54 19.48
C ASN A 185 -6.71 -8.45 18.26
N TRP A 186 -5.42 -8.67 18.49
CA TRP A 186 -4.39 -8.77 17.46
C TRP A 186 -3.79 -10.17 17.48
N ILE A 187 -3.38 -10.69 16.32
CA ILE A 187 -2.72 -11.98 16.19
C ILE A 187 -1.36 -11.83 15.54
N MET A 188 -0.36 -12.51 16.09
CA MET A 188 1.00 -12.54 15.55
C MET A 188 1.47 -13.98 15.36
N ALA A 189 1.98 -14.31 14.18
CA ALA A 189 2.62 -15.60 13.93
C ALA A 189 4.02 -15.65 14.53
N GLY A 190 4.41 -16.83 15.00
CA GLY A 190 5.72 -17.07 15.59
C GLY A 190 6.22 -18.49 15.38
N LEU A 191 7.46 -18.69 15.82
CA LEU A 191 8.10 -19.97 16.03
C LEU A 191 8.14 -20.24 17.53
N LYS A 192 7.72 -21.43 17.97
CA LYS A 192 8.02 -21.90 19.32
C LYS A 192 9.35 -22.64 19.27
N VAL A 193 10.39 -22.13 19.92
CA VAL A 193 11.68 -22.84 20.03
C VAL A 193 11.60 -23.84 21.18
N GLY A 194 11.97 -25.10 20.91
CA GLY A 194 11.75 -26.23 21.81
C GLY A 194 10.52 -27.06 21.43
N ASP A 195 10.27 -28.17 22.11
CA ASP A 195 9.10 -29.04 21.90
C ASP A 195 8.84 -29.46 20.44
N GLY A 196 9.90 -29.74 19.67
CA GLY A 196 9.79 -30.10 18.25
C GLY A 196 9.67 -28.91 17.29
N ASN A 197 9.80 -27.69 17.81
CA ASN A 197 9.81 -26.41 17.11
C ASN A 197 8.53 -26.11 16.29
N PRO A 198 7.32 -26.20 16.90
CA PRO A 198 6.08 -26.02 16.17
C PRO A 198 5.85 -24.56 15.75
N ALA A 199 4.94 -24.38 14.79
CA ALA A 199 4.33 -23.09 14.55
C ALA A 199 3.43 -22.72 15.74
N ILE A 200 3.39 -21.44 16.07
CA ILE A 200 2.64 -20.89 17.20
C ILE A 200 2.09 -19.52 16.81
N VAL A 201 0.98 -19.11 17.41
CA VAL A 201 0.49 -17.74 17.33
C VAL A 201 0.40 -17.12 18.71
N ALA A 202 0.44 -15.80 18.78
CA ALA A 202 0.16 -15.04 20.00
C ALA A 202 -1.03 -14.13 19.75
N ILE A 203 -1.99 -14.09 20.69
CA ILE A 203 -3.21 -13.28 20.60
C ILE A 203 -3.20 -12.24 21.71
N SER A 204 -3.31 -10.95 21.37
CA SER A 204 -3.27 -9.86 22.35
C SER A 204 -4.56 -9.78 23.16
N HIS A 205 -4.49 -9.08 24.30
CA HIS A 205 -5.69 -8.69 25.06
C HIS A 205 -6.13 -7.28 24.62
N GLY A 206 -6.93 -7.21 23.56
CA GLY A 206 -7.30 -5.94 22.93
C GLY A 206 -6.06 -5.16 22.44
N ASP A 207 -5.98 -3.88 22.77
CA ASP A 207 -4.83 -3.02 22.45
C ASP A 207 -3.77 -2.99 23.59
N ASP A 208 -3.88 -3.85 24.61
CA ASP A 208 -2.83 -4.05 25.62
C ASP A 208 -1.74 -4.98 25.08
N PHE A 209 -0.79 -4.40 24.34
CA PHE A 209 0.33 -5.14 23.74
C PHE A 209 1.37 -5.66 24.74
N THR A 210 1.14 -5.49 26.04
CA THR A 210 1.96 -6.13 27.08
C THR A 210 1.43 -7.51 27.48
N LYS A 211 0.25 -7.91 26.97
CA LYS A 211 -0.41 -9.18 27.32
C LYS A 211 -0.80 -9.95 26.08
N TRP A 212 -0.31 -11.19 26.01
CA TRP A 212 -0.54 -12.09 24.90
C TRP A 212 -0.80 -13.51 25.40
N ASP A 213 -1.74 -14.20 24.77
CA ASP A 213 -1.96 -15.62 24.93
C ASP A 213 -1.24 -16.38 23.82
N ALA A 214 -0.27 -17.21 24.17
CA ALA A 214 0.45 -18.07 23.23
C ALA A 214 -0.37 -19.34 22.93
N VAL A 215 -0.63 -19.60 21.64
CA VAL A 215 -1.47 -20.71 21.17
C VAL A 215 -0.68 -21.57 20.17
N PRO A 216 -0.11 -22.72 20.62
CA PRO A 216 0.60 -23.63 19.74
C PRO A 216 -0.32 -24.26 18.68
N ILE A 217 0.19 -24.40 17.45
CA ILE A 217 -0.54 -25.08 16.38
C ILE A 217 -0.22 -26.59 16.43
N PRO A 218 -1.23 -27.47 16.53
CA PRO A 218 -1.01 -28.91 16.62
C PRO A 218 -0.39 -29.47 15.34
N HIS A 219 0.48 -30.46 15.46
CA HIS A 219 1.07 -31.19 14.33
C HIS A 219 1.23 -32.67 14.69
N SER A 220 1.24 -33.56 13.68
CA SER A 220 1.44 -34.99 13.92
C SER A 220 2.80 -35.30 14.54
N LYS A 221 2.87 -36.32 15.41
CA LYS A 221 4.08 -36.74 16.14
C LYS A 221 5.30 -37.08 15.27
N GLY A 222 5.13 -37.27 13.97
CA GLY A 222 6.21 -37.56 13.02
C GLY A 222 6.64 -36.37 12.16
N LEU A 223 5.92 -35.25 12.22
CA LEU A 223 6.21 -34.06 11.42
C LEU A 223 7.41 -33.32 12.02
N LYS A 224 8.57 -33.42 11.36
CA LYS A 224 9.75 -32.62 11.72
C LYS A 224 9.66 -31.25 11.06
N MET A 225 9.32 -30.24 11.84
CA MET A 225 9.22 -28.87 11.34
C MET A 225 10.17 -27.90 12.02
N TRP A 226 10.37 -26.77 11.35
CA TRP A 226 10.93 -25.56 11.95
C TRP A 226 9.88 -24.47 11.77
N GLY A 227 9.05 -24.26 12.78
CA GLY A 227 7.76 -23.56 12.72
C GLY A 227 7.77 -22.06 12.48
N GLU A 228 8.76 -21.53 11.75
CA GLU A 228 8.70 -20.16 11.24
C GLU A 228 7.52 -20.03 10.28
N SER A 229 6.57 -19.20 10.68
CA SER A 229 5.26 -19.14 10.05
C SER A 229 4.75 -17.71 9.93
N THR A 230 3.66 -17.57 9.18
CA THR A 230 2.92 -16.35 8.94
C THR A 230 1.42 -16.68 8.96
N VAL A 231 0.58 -15.72 9.31
CA VAL A 231 -0.88 -15.82 9.25
C VAL A 231 -1.48 -14.90 8.18
N ILE A 232 -2.61 -15.32 7.63
CA ILE A 232 -3.53 -14.49 6.84
C ILE A 232 -4.84 -14.42 7.61
N VAL A 233 -5.26 -13.20 7.97
CA VAL A 233 -6.54 -12.94 8.65
C VAL A 233 -7.64 -12.72 7.61
N SER A 234 -8.76 -13.42 7.74
CA SER A 234 -9.91 -13.32 6.83
C SER A 234 -11.20 -13.44 7.65
N GLY A 235 -11.61 -12.32 8.27
CA GLY A 235 -12.68 -12.32 9.27
C GLY A 235 -12.30 -13.17 10.50
N ASN A 236 -13.17 -14.08 10.90
CA ASN A 236 -12.89 -15.04 11.98
C ASN A 236 -12.00 -16.22 11.57
N GLN A 237 -11.75 -16.41 10.27
CA GLN A 237 -10.93 -17.49 9.76
C GLN A 237 -9.47 -17.03 9.60
N ILE A 238 -8.55 -17.80 10.17
CA ILE A 238 -7.11 -17.56 10.09
C ILE A 238 -6.45 -18.72 9.37
N THR A 239 -5.60 -18.43 8.38
CA THR A 239 -4.73 -19.43 7.74
C THR A 239 -3.30 -19.22 8.21
N ASN A 240 -2.68 -20.22 8.83
CA ASN A 240 -1.24 -20.21 9.12
C ASN A 240 -0.50 -20.97 8.01
N ILE A 241 0.60 -20.39 7.54
CA ILE A 241 1.50 -20.99 6.55
C ILE A 241 2.89 -21.04 7.18
N SER A 242 3.46 -22.24 7.28
CA SER A 242 4.78 -22.47 7.87
C SER A 242 5.74 -23.09 6.87
N ARG A 243 7.04 -22.81 7.01
CA ARG A 243 8.06 -23.65 6.37
C ARG A 243 8.03 -25.05 6.99
N TYR A 244 8.36 -26.05 6.18
CA TYR A 244 8.53 -27.42 6.66
C TYR A 244 9.94 -27.65 7.20
N GLY A 245 10.98 -27.35 6.43
CA GLY A 245 12.37 -27.65 6.79
C GLY A 245 12.85 -29.00 6.22
N ASP A 246 12.08 -30.08 6.40
CA ASP A 246 12.43 -31.38 5.83
C ASP A 246 12.12 -31.49 4.33
N LYS A 247 10.98 -30.94 3.89
CA LYS A 247 10.55 -30.95 2.47
C LYS A 247 10.33 -29.53 1.94
N ALA A 248 10.40 -29.38 0.62
CA ALA A 248 10.14 -28.12 -0.08
C ALA A 248 8.64 -27.97 -0.42
N VAL A 249 7.80 -27.90 0.61
CA VAL A 249 6.35 -27.73 0.50
C VAL A 249 5.86 -26.88 1.67
N ALA A 250 4.88 -26.01 1.43
CA ALA A 250 4.27 -25.23 2.50
C ALA A 250 3.44 -26.12 3.42
N LEU A 251 3.59 -25.92 4.73
CA LEU A 251 2.71 -26.49 5.74
C LEU A 251 1.58 -25.51 6.04
N VAL A 252 0.36 -26.01 6.21
CA VAL A 252 -0.84 -25.19 6.45
C VAL A 252 -1.65 -25.72 7.61
N ALA A 253 -2.15 -24.80 8.42
CA ALA A 253 -3.20 -25.01 9.41
C ALA A 253 -4.22 -23.87 9.32
N THR A 254 -5.43 -24.11 9.80
CA THR A 254 -6.53 -23.15 9.79
C THR A 254 -7.23 -23.08 11.14
N SER A 255 -7.72 -21.89 11.49
CA SER A 255 -8.58 -21.61 12.62
C SER A 255 -9.86 -20.94 12.14
N ASN A 256 -10.99 -21.17 12.81
CA ASN A 256 -12.28 -20.51 12.52
C ASN A 256 -12.80 -19.67 13.70
N ASP A 257 -11.95 -19.42 14.69
CA ASP A 257 -12.28 -18.76 15.96
C ASP A 257 -11.20 -17.75 16.38
N TYR A 258 -10.66 -17.01 15.39
CA TYR A 258 -9.64 -15.98 15.58
C TYR A 258 -8.33 -16.52 16.18
N GLY A 259 -7.91 -17.71 15.75
CA GLY A 259 -6.64 -18.32 16.12
C GLY A 259 -6.64 -19.03 17.48
N ARG A 260 -7.80 -19.20 18.14
CA ARG A 260 -7.89 -19.83 19.47
C ARG A 260 -7.83 -21.36 19.40
N THR A 261 -8.39 -21.95 18.35
CA THR A 261 -8.24 -23.37 18.05
C THR A 261 -7.81 -23.58 16.60
N TRP A 262 -7.04 -24.64 16.36
CA TRP A 262 -6.39 -24.89 15.08
C TRP A 262 -6.62 -26.32 14.60
N SER A 263 -6.79 -26.47 13.29
CA SER A 263 -6.60 -27.76 12.64
C SER A 263 -5.13 -28.21 12.71
N GLU A 264 -4.90 -29.51 12.54
CA GLU A 264 -3.54 -30.05 12.51
C GLU A 264 -2.76 -29.49 11.31
N MET A 265 -1.53 -29.06 11.55
CA MET A 265 -0.56 -28.61 10.56
C MET A 265 -0.22 -29.75 9.59
N ARG A 266 -0.49 -29.54 8.30
CA ARG A 266 -0.32 -30.54 7.25
C ARG A 266 0.34 -29.99 5.99
N PRO A 267 1.03 -30.81 5.19
CA PRO A 267 1.53 -30.41 3.88
C PRO A 267 0.41 -29.94 2.95
N SER A 268 0.66 -28.86 2.22
CA SER A 268 -0.22 -28.34 1.19
C SER A 268 0.13 -28.87 -0.21
N ASN A 269 -0.64 -28.45 -1.20
CA ASN A 269 -0.34 -28.67 -2.62
C ASN A 269 0.61 -27.63 -3.23
N LEU A 270 1.19 -26.71 -2.42
CA LEU A 270 2.08 -25.65 -2.91
C LEU A 270 3.56 -25.92 -2.55
N PRO A 271 4.43 -26.22 -3.55
CA PRO A 271 5.88 -26.20 -3.38
C PRO A 271 6.37 -24.87 -2.82
N MET A 272 7.17 -24.91 -1.76
CA MET A 272 7.73 -23.71 -1.14
C MET A 272 9.06 -24.05 -0.51
N THR A 273 10.07 -23.20 -0.69
CA THR A 273 11.40 -23.46 -0.14
C THR A 273 11.41 -23.50 1.39
N THR A 274 12.50 -24.01 1.95
CA THR A 274 12.71 -24.16 3.40
C THR A 274 13.26 -22.86 4.03
N SER A 275 12.50 -21.78 3.90
CA SER A 275 12.76 -20.45 4.48
C SER A 275 11.46 -19.92 5.12
N LYS A 276 11.59 -19.05 6.13
CA LYS A 276 10.47 -18.29 6.69
C LYS A 276 9.63 -17.67 5.54
N PRO A 277 8.30 -17.87 5.51
CA PRO A 277 7.40 -17.16 4.61
C PRO A 277 6.93 -15.82 5.20
N ALA A 278 6.46 -14.91 4.35
CA ALA A 278 5.66 -13.75 4.75
C ALA A 278 4.38 -13.70 3.92
N ALA A 279 3.21 -13.58 4.55
CA ALA A 279 1.93 -13.56 3.86
C ALA A 279 0.98 -12.56 4.51
N GLY A 280 -0.07 -12.18 3.79
CA GLY A 280 -1.10 -11.29 4.29
C GLY A 280 -2.19 -11.03 3.27
N MET A 281 -3.03 -10.05 3.57
CA MET A 281 -4.06 -9.55 2.68
C MET A 281 -3.64 -8.16 2.17
N LEU A 282 -3.66 -7.96 0.86
CA LEU A 282 -3.49 -6.64 0.24
C LEU A 282 -4.79 -5.84 0.32
N SER A 283 -4.69 -4.52 0.26
CA SER A 283 -5.85 -3.61 0.24
C SER A 283 -6.80 -3.83 -0.94
N ASN A 284 -6.30 -4.44 -2.02
CA ASN A 284 -7.12 -4.85 -3.17
C ASN A 284 -7.83 -6.22 -3.00
N GLY A 285 -7.79 -6.80 -1.79
CA GLY A 285 -8.47 -8.05 -1.45
C GLY A 285 -7.76 -9.32 -1.91
N GLN A 286 -6.55 -9.23 -2.49
CA GLN A 286 -5.74 -10.40 -2.81
C GLN A 286 -4.94 -10.86 -1.59
N ARG A 287 -4.83 -12.18 -1.42
CA ARG A 287 -3.83 -12.78 -0.55
C ARG A 287 -2.47 -12.71 -1.24
N TYR A 288 -1.41 -12.52 -0.47
CA TYR A 288 -0.04 -12.67 -0.96
C TYR A 288 0.76 -13.64 -0.09
N LEU A 289 1.78 -14.27 -0.69
CA LEU A 289 2.78 -15.10 -0.02
C LEU A 289 4.15 -14.88 -0.66
N VAL A 290 5.07 -14.28 0.09
CA VAL A 290 6.47 -14.09 -0.27
C VAL A 290 7.28 -15.24 0.32
N CYS A 291 7.80 -16.08 -0.57
CA CYS A 291 8.79 -17.13 -0.33
C CYS A 291 9.14 -17.73 -1.71
N THR A 292 10.31 -18.33 -1.89
CA THR A 292 10.64 -19.00 -3.16
C THR A 292 9.67 -20.16 -3.42
N THR A 293 8.84 -19.99 -4.45
CA THR A 293 7.70 -20.84 -4.80
C THR A 293 7.69 -21.04 -6.31
N THR A 294 8.31 -22.11 -6.80
CA THR A 294 8.30 -22.47 -8.22
C THR A 294 8.21 -24.00 -8.36
N ALA A 295 7.81 -24.49 -9.53
CA ALA A 295 7.73 -25.93 -9.77
C ALA A 295 9.08 -26.67 -9.69
N ASP A 296 10.20 -25.95 -9.78
CA ASP A 296 11.55 -26.52 -9.88
C ASP A 296 12.56 -26.01 -8.83
N SER A 297 12.13 -25.15 -7.90
CA SER A 297 13.04 -24.55 -6.90
C SER A 297 13.55 -25.57 -5.88
N GLY A 298 12.71 -26.53 -5.50
CA GLY A 298 13.01 -27.43 -4.38
C GLY A 298 13.42 -26.63 -3.14
N LYS A 299 14.57 -26.97 -2.53
CA LYS A 299 15.09 -26.25 -1.36
C LYS A 299 15.92 -25.00 -1.70
N ARG A 300 16.05 -24.60 -2.97
CA ARG A 300 16.75 -23.36 -3.34
C ARG A 300 16.01 -22.16 -2.76
N ARG A 301 16.73 -21.18 -2.20
CA ARG A 301 16.18 -19.91 -1.68
C ARG A 301 16.32 -18.79 -2.71
N SER A 302 16.12 -19.12 -3.97
CA SER A 302 16.21 -18.21 -5.10
C SER A 302 15.47 -18.78 -6.31
N PRO A 303 14.78 -17.96 -7.11
CA PRO A 303 14.62 -16.51 -6.94
C PRO A 303 13.72 -16.13 -5.74
N LEU A 304 13.71 -14.86 -5.36
CA LEU A 304 12.69 -14.31 -4.47
C LEU A 304 11.40 -14.14 -5.29
N THR A 305 10.32 -14.78 -4.83
CA THR A 305 9.03 -14.79 -5.54
C THR A 305 7.89 -14.39 -4.62
N ILE A 306 6.80 -13.96 -5.23
CA ILE A 306 5.53 -13.67 -4.57
C ILE A 306 4.40 -14.42 -5.27
N ALA A 307 3.68 -15.25 -4.51
CA ALA A 307 2.44 -15.88 -4.95
C ALA A 307 1.25 -15.01 -4.53
N VAL A 308 0.24 -14.89 -5.40
CA VAL A 308 -0.96 -14.08 -5.16
C VAL A 308 -2.24 -14.85 -5.51
N SER A 309 -3.31 -14.58 -4.77
CA SER A 309 -4.66 -15.04 -5.10
C SER A 309 -5.39 -14.00 -5.94
N LYS A 310 -6.50 -14.40 -6.57
CA LYS A 310 -7.47 -13.42 -7.07
C LYS A 310 -8.12 -12.67 -5.90
N PRO A 311 -8.63 -11.45 -6.11
CA PRO A 311 -9.34 -10.71 -5.07
C PRO A 311 -10.48 -11.53 -4.44
N GLY A 312 -10.47 -11.69 -3.12
CA GLY A 312 -11.48 -12.43 -2.35
C GLY A 312 -11.36 -13.96 -2.43
N GLU A 313 -10.51 -14.51 -3.29
CA GLU A 313 -10.31 -15.96 -3.39
C GLU A 313 -9.30 -16.47 -2.35
N PRO A 314 -9.51 -17.65 -1.76
CA PRO A 314 -8.65 -18.17 -0.70
C PRO A 314 -7.36 -18.85 -1.20
N LEU A 315 -7.31 -19.25 -2.48
CA LEU A 315 -6.20 -20.00 -3.08
C LEU A 315 -5.29 -19.09 -3.90
N PHE A 316 -3.98 -19.28 -3.80
CA PHE A 316 -3.02 -18.64 -4.70
C PHE A 316 -3.13 -19.24 -6.11
N SER A 317 -2.98 -18.41 -7.14
CA SER A 317 -3.15 -18.83 -8.54
C SER A 317 -2.12 -18.23 -9.50
N LYS A 318 -1.24 -17.34 -9.03
CA LYS A 318 -0.17 -16.77 -9.85
C LYS A 318 1.07 -16.53 -9.00
N VAL A 319 2.24 -16.67 -9.61
CA VAL A 319 3.53 -16.35 -9.00
C VAL A 319 4.25 -15.36 -9.88
N PHE A 320 4.88 -14.37 -9.27
CA PHE A 320 5.83 -13.47 -9.92
C PHE A 320 7.23 -13.63 -9.35
N VAL A 321 8.23 -13.42 -10.19
CA VAL A 321 9.61 -13.23 -9.73
C VAL A 321 9.78 -11.78 -9.32
N ILE A 322 10.16 -11.57 -8.05
CA ILE A 322 10.58 -10.26 -7.57
C ILE A 322 12.02 -10.02 -8.01
N ARG A 323 12.91 -10.99 -7.74
CA ARG A 323 14.34 -10.85 -8.00
C ARG A 323 15.07 -12.19 -8.11
N HIS A 324 16.00 -12.32 -9.05
CA HIS A 324 16.93 -13.44 -9.13
C HIS A 324 18.14 -13.27 -8.19
N ALA A 325 18.85 -14.36 -7.89
CA ALA A 325 20.04 -14.33 -7.03
C ALA A 325 21.20 -13.52 -7.64
N GLU A 326 21.34 -13.59 -8.96
CA GLU A 326 22.24 -12.73 -9.72
C GLU A 326 21.45 -11.49 -10.17
N PHE A 327 21.98 -10.31 -9.84
CA PHE A 327 21.38 -9.02 -10.11
C PHE A 327 22.48 -7.98 -10.35
N LEU A 328 23.22 -8.14 -11.46
CA LEU A 328 24.48 -7.43 -11.74
C LEU A 328 24.33 -5.91 -11.76
N ASP A 329 23.22 -5.41 -12.32
CA ASP A 329 22.98 -3.97 -12.50
C ASP A 329 22.17 -3.35 -11.34
N GLY A 330 21.82 -4.16 -10.33
CA GLY A 330 21.01 -3.73 -9.20
C GLY A 330 21.82 -3.52 -7.92
N PRO A 331 21.26 -2.82 -6.93
CA PRO A 331 21.95 -2.59 -5.67
C PRO A 331 22.02 -3.88 -4.82
N GLY A 332 22.99 -3.92 -3.91
CA GLY A 332 23.14 -5.00 -2.93
C GLY A 332 23.99 -6.17 -3.40
N GLU A 333 23.90 -7.26 -2.65
CA GLU A 333 24.69 -8.47 -2.90
C GLU A 333 24.18 -9.20 -4.14
N SER A 334 25.07 -9.64 -5.02
CA SER A 334 24.72 -10.32 -6.28
C SER A 334 25.64 -11.51 -6.50
N HIS A 335 25.06 -12.72 -6.49
CA HIS A 335 25.82 -13.94 -6.73
C HIS A 335 24.90 -15.10 -7.16
N PRO A 336 25.27 -15.95 -8.14
CA PRO A 336 24.42 -17.05 -8.61
C PRO A 336 23.98 -18.06 -7.54
N LYS A 337 24.71 -18.14 -6.43
CA LYS A 337 24.40 -19.03 -5.28
C LYS A 337 23.87 -18.27 -4.06
N ALA A 338 23.54 -16.99 -4.20
CA ALA A 338 22.97 -16.21 -3.11
C ALA A 338 21.60 -16.79 -2.69
N ALA A 339 21.36 -16.83 -1.39
CA ALA A 339 20.06 -17.13 -0.83
C ALA A 339 19.34 -15.82 -0.51
N LEU A 340 18.14 -15.64 -1.05
CA LEU A 340 17.21 -14.55 -0.76
C LEU A 340 16.15 -15.10 0.19
N SER A 341 16.16 -14.68 1.44
CA SER A 341 15.47 -15.42 2.51
C SER A 341 14.94 -14.53 3.62
N TYR A 342 14.08 -15.09 4.46
CA TYR A 342 13.39 -14.41 5.56
C TYR A 342 12.72 -13.11 5.13
N PRO A 343 11.83 -13.16 4.12
CA PRO A 343 11.00 -12.02 3.79
C PRO A 343 10.18 -11.56 4.99
N TYR A 344 9.90 -10.27 4.99
CA TYR A 344 8.91 -9.59 5.82
C TYR A 344 8.25 -8.53 4.94
N ALA A 345 6.93 -8.43 5.02
CA ALA A 345 6.18 -7.61 4.09
C ALA A 345 5.16 -6.74 4.81
N ILE A 346 5.10 -5.47 4.42
CA ILE A 346 4.06 -4.51 4.85
C ILE A 346 3.57 -3.73 3.63
N GLU A 347 2.27 -3.42 3.60
CA GLU A 347 1.70 -2.53 2.60
C GLU A 347 1.64 -1.10 3.12
N HIS A 348 2.02 -0.13 2.29
CA HIS A 348 1.89 1.29 2.59
C HIS A 348 1.64 2.08 1.29
N GLU A 349 0.62 2.93 1.29
CA GLU A 349 0.27 3.84 0.19
C GLU A 349 0.28 3.17 -1.21
N GLY A 350 -0.35 2.00 -1.32
CA GLY A 350 -0.47 1.27 -2.60
C GLY A 350 0.81 0.57 -3.07
N SER A 351 1.82 0.46 -2.21
CA SER A 351 3.05 -0.31 -2.46
C SER A 351 3.28 -1.36 -1.38
N LEU A 352 3.74 -2.53 -1.79
CA LEU A 352 4.21 -3.60 -0.91
C LEU A 352 5.72 -3.50 -0.72
N TYR A 353 6.15 -3.32 0.52
CA TYR A 353 7.54 -3.26 0.94
C TYR A 353 7.96 -4.63 1.45
N ILE A 354 8.97 -5.23 0.84
CA ILE A 354 9.46 -6.56 1.19
C ILE A 354 10.92 -6.45 1.63
N GLY A 355 11.16 -6.55 2.93
CA GLY A 355 12.49 -6.68 3.51
C GLY A 355 12.96 -8.13 3.49
N TYR A 356 14.20 -8.40 3.13
CA TYR A 356 14.75 -9.76 3.06
C TYR A 356 16.25 -9.78 3.34
N SER A 357 16.76 -10.96 3.70
CA SER A 357 18.19 -11.21 3.86
C SER A 357 18.79 -11.82 2.60
N ASN A 358 19.97 -11.35 2.22
CA ASN A 358 20.70 -11.81 1.04
C ASN A 358 22.11 -12.28 1.41
N SER A 359 22.43 -13.55 1.14
CA SER A 359 23.70 -14.13 1.56
C SER A 359 24.91 -13.74 0.72
N GLY A 360 24.70 -13.15 -0.45
CA GLY A 360 25.76 -12.82 -1.41
C GLY A 360 26.69 -13.99 -1.74
N ASP A 361 27.95 -13.67 -2.01
CA ASP A 361 29.00 -14.66 -2.23
C ASP A 361 29.55 -15.19 -0.89
N LYS A 362 29.08 -16.37 -0.49
CA LYS A 362 29.53 -17.06 0.72
C LYS A 362 31.03 -17.39 0.73
N SER A 363 31.68 -17.47 -0.43
CA SER A 363 33.13 -17.76 -0.50
C SER A 363 34.00 -16.61 0.02
N THR A 364 33.43 -15.40 0.09
CA THR A 364 34.11 -14.21 0.64
C THR A 364 34.00 -14.09 2.15
N ARG A 365 33.19 -14.94 2.80
CA ARG A 365 32.88 -14.86 4.24
C ARG A 365 33.97 -15.53 5.06
N VAL A 366 34.28 -14.97 6.23
CA VAL A 366 35.38 -15.43 7.10
C VAL A 366 34.84 -15.84 8.46
N GLY A 367 35.24 -17.03 8.93
CA GLY A 367 34.86 -17.57 10.22
C GLY A 367 34.85 -19.10 10.21
N THR A 368 34.40 -19.69 11.32
CA THR A 368 34.23 -21.14 11.44
C THR A 368 32.90 -21.48 12.14
N GLY A 369 32.29 -22.60 11.78
CA GLY A 369 31.03 -23.04 12.39
C GLY A 369 29.91 -22.01 12.24
N ARG A 370 29.21 -21.68 13.34
CA ARG A 370 28.10 -20.69 13.38
C ARG A 370 28.49 -19.30 12.89
N GLN A 371 29.77 -18.96 12.88
CA GLN A 371 30.24 -17.67 12.38
C GLN A 371 30.05 -17.51 10.86
N LEU A 372 29.88 -18.62 10.13
CA LEU A 372 29.65 -18.63 8.69
C LEU A 372 28.15 -18.72 8.32
N TRP A 373 27.26 -18.71 9.30
CA TRP A 373 25.82 -18.85 9.08
C TRP A 373 25.19 -17.47 8.98
N ASN A 374 24.34 -17.28 7.97
CA ASN A 374 23.58 -16.05 7.74
C ASN A 374 24.43 -14.76 7.77
N ASN A 375 25.60 -14.80 7.13
CA ASN A 375 26.41 -13.63 6.80
C ASN A 375 25.78 -12.84 5.64
N ASN A 376 24.66 -12.18 5.95
CA ASN A 376 23.80 -11.57 4.96
C ASN A 376 23.87 -10.04 4.99
N SER A 377 23.44 -9.40 3.90
CA SER A 377 22.91 -8.04 3.91
C SER A 377 21.41 -8.06 4.25
N ALA A 378 20.88 -6.93 4.74
CA ALA A 378 19.45 -6.61 4.72
C ALA A 378 19.15 -5.75 3.50
N GLU A 379 18.16 -6.15 2.71
CA GLU A 379 17.75 -5.48 1.47
C GLU A 379 16.23 -5.34 1.44
N VAL A 380 15.74 -4.41 0.63
CA VAL A 380 14.30 -4.17 0.45
C VAL A 380 13.94 -4.11 -1.03
N ALA A 381 12.77 -4.66 -1.36
CA ALA A 381 12.09 -4.47 -2.63
C ALA A 381 10.77 -3.72 -2.39
N VAL A 382 10.48 -2.71 -3.19
CA VAL A 382 9.24 -1.93 -3.12
C VAL A 382 8.48 -2.12 -4.43
N ILE A 383 7.27 -2.67 -4.32
CA ILE A 383 6.48 -3.13 -5.46
C ILE A 383 5.13 -2.41 -5.44
N PRO A 384 4.78 -1.63 -6.47
CA PRO A 384 3.40 -1.15 -6.65
C PRO A 384 2.41 -2.32 -6.69
N ILE A 385 1.38 -2.33 -5.82
CA ILE A 385 0.49 -3.50 -5.69
C ILE A 385 -0.37 -3.75 -6.94
N ASN A 386 -0.51 -2.76 -7.82
CA ASN A 386 -1.18 -2.89 -9.11
C ASN A 386 -0.44 -3.82 -10.10
N GLN A 387 0.82 -4.17 -9.82
CA GLN A 387 1.55 -5.19 -10.58
C GLN A 387 1.31 -6.62 -10.10
N LEU A 388 0.83 -6.78 -8.86
CA LEU A 388 0.67 -8.07 -8.19
C LEU A 388 -0.67 -8.75 -8.52
N LEU A 389 -1.23 -8.50 -9.69
CA LEU A 389 -2.55 -9.01 -10.05
C LEU A 389 -2.47 -10.48 -10.49
N ALA A 390 -3.10 -11.36 -9.71
CA ALA A 390 -3.13 -12.81 -9.94
C ALA A 390 -3.84 -13.20 -11.23
N ASP A 391 -4.62 -12.29 -11.77
CA ASP A 391 -5.20 -12.40 -13.08
C ASP A 391 -4.32 -11.64 -14.08
N GLU A 392 -3.83 -12.33 -15.11
CA GLU A 392 -3.54 -11.61 -16.36
C GLU A 392 -4.89 -11.10 -16.89
N GLY A 393 -5.27 -9.90 -16.46
CA GLY A 393 -6.58 -9.33 -16.75
C GLY A 393 -7.71 -9.90 -15.88
N SER A 394 -7.82 -9.42 -14.63
CA SER A 394 -9.11 -9.35 -13.91
C SER A 394 -9.01 -8.46 -12.66
N LEU A 395 -9.55 -7.25 -12.79
CA LEU A 395 -10.51 -6.76 -11.81
C LEU A 395 -11.84 -7.39 -12.21
N SER A 396 -12.50 -8.09 -11.28
CA SER A 396 -13.88 -8.62 -11.33
C SER A 396 -14.38 -9.29 -12.63
N GLN A 397 -15.03 -10.46 -12.48
CA GLN A 397 -15.81 -11.07 -13.55
C GLN A 397 -16.74 -10.06 -14.24
N THR A 398 -16.36 -9.58 -15.42
CA THR A 398 -16.67 -10.18 -16.72
C THR A 398 -15.99 -9.47 -17.91
N GLU A 399 -14.75 -8.99 -17.84
CA GLU A 399 -14.13 -8.38 -19.03
C GLU A 399 -13.58 -9.48 -20.01
N PRO A 400 -13.35 -9.20 -21.29
CA PRO A 400 -14.10 -9.76 -22.42
C PRO A 400 -13.24 -10.59 -23.35
N THR A 401 -13.81 -11.61 -23.96
CA THR A 401 -13.14 -12.27 -25.08
C THR A 401 -13.21 -11.45 -26.38
N ASN A 402 -13.99 -10.35 -26.41
CA ASN A 402 -14.14 -9.42 -27.53
C ASN A 402 -14.72 -8.04 -27.09
N ALA A 403 -14.63 -7.01 -27.95
CA ALA A 403 -15.09 -5.64 -27.63
C ALA A 403 -16.55 -5.53 -27.12
N LYS A 404 -17.42 -6.50 -27.43
CA LYS A 404 -18.82 -6.52 -27.00
C LYS A 404 -18.97 -6.99 -25.55
N GLU A 405 -18.19 -7.97 -25.12
CA GLU A 405 -18.15 -8.39 -23.73
C GLU A 405 -17.48 -7.30 -22.84
N ALA A 406 -16.64 -6.40 -23.42
CA ALA A 406 -15.98 -5.25 -22.77
C ALA A 406 -16.99 -4.24 -22.33
N ALA A 407 -17.83 -3.89 -23.29
CA ALA A 407 -18.96 -3.04 -23.05
C ALA A 407 -19.89 -3.68 -22.00
N MET A 408 -20.09 -5.00 -22.00
CA MET A 408 -20.98 -5.66 -21.04
C MET A 408 -20.46 -5.67 -19.60
N GLN A 409 -19.16 -5.90 -19.38
CA GLN A 409 -18.62 -5.85 -18.03
C GLN A 409 -18.42 -4.45 -17.51
N LYS A 410 -17.88 -3.57 -18.35
CA LYS A 410 -17.84 -2.16 -18.02
C LYS A 410 -19.25 -1.67 -17.65
N ALA A 411 -20.30 -2.10 -18.37
CA ALA A 411 -21.68 -1.81 -18.02
C ALA A 411 -22.13 -2.44 -16.68
N ARG A 412 -21.65 -3.63 -16.31
CA ARG A 412 -21.97 -4.27 -15.01
C ARG A 412 -21.27 -3.58 -13.84
N GLU A 413 -20.00 -3.24 -13.99
CA GLU A 413 -19.24 -2.50 -12.98
C GLU A 413 -19.78 -1.08 -12.82
N GLU A 414 -20.08 -0.42 -13.94
CA GLU A 414 -20.78 0.86 -13.94
C GLU A 414 -22.15 0.74 -13.27
N ALA A 415 -22.91 -0.35 -13.50
CA ALA A 415 -24.21 -0.56 -12.86
C ALA A 415 -24.10 -0.84 -11.34
N GLU A 416 -23.12 -1.62 -10.88
CA GLU A 416 -22.91 -1.86 -9.45
C GLU A 416 -22.37 -0.61 -8.74
N LEU A 417 -21.45 0.12 -9.37
CA LEU A 417 -21.01 1.42 -8.90
C LEU A 417 -22.18 2.40 -8.82
N GLU A 418 -23.02 2.45 -9.87
CA GLU A 418 -24.21 3.29 -9.91
C GLU A 418 -25.16 2.96 -8.77
N LYS A 419 -25.44 1.68 -8.54
CA LYS A 419 -26.30 1.21 -7.44
C LYS A 419 -25.77 1.64 -6.08
N LYS A 420 -24.47 1.46 -5.82
CA LYS A 420 -23.83 1.89 -4.56
C LYS A 420 -23.87 3.40 -4.40
N TYR A 421 -23.61 4.13 -5.49
CA TYR A 421 -23.64 5.58 -5.49
C TYR A 421 -25.05 6.13 -5.24
N GLN A 422 -26.09 5.61 -5.90
CA GLN A 422 -27.48 6.01 -5.63
C GLN A 422 -27.92 5.67 -4.20
N ALA A 423 -27.48 4.53 -3.66
CA ALA A 423 -27.72 4.17 -2.27
C ALA A 423 -27.03 5.15 -1.29
N TRP A 424 -25.86 5.69 -1.64
CA TRP A 424 -25.21 6.76 -0.90
C TRP A 424 -25.97 8.09 -1.05
N VAL A 425 -26.30 8.53 -2.27
CA VAL A 425 -27.04 9.78 -2.55
C VAL A 425 -28.37 9.84 -1.79
N SER A 426 -29.11 8.73 -1.73
CA SER A 426 -30.40 8.66 -1.03
C SER A 426 -30.35 9.00 0.46
N LYS A 427 -29.17 8.92 1.09
CA LYS A 427 -28.94 9.23 2.51
C LYS A 427 -28.59 10.69 2.77
N LEU A 428 -28.35 11.47 1.72
CA LEU A 428 -27.91 12.88 1.80
C LEU A 428 -29.09 13.84 1.97
N THR A 429 -28.80 15.09 2.36
CA THR A 429 -29.82 16.15 2.44
C THR A 429 -30.38 16.49 1.04
N PRO A 430 -31.60 17.07 0.95
CA PRO A 430 -32.18 17.43 -0.35
C PRO A 430 -31.30 18.37 -1.20
N ALA A 431 -30.61 19.32 -0.56
CA ALA A 431 -29.69 20.23 -1.23
C ALA A 431 -28.47 19.49 -1.80
N HIS A 432 -27.88 18.58 -1.01
CA HIS A 432 -26.77 17.75 -1.45
C HIS A 432 -27.20 16.80 -2.58
N GLN A 433 -28.40 16.21 -2.52
CA GLN A 433 -28.95 15.41 -3.62
C GLN A 433 -29.13 16.23 -4.92
N ALA A 434 -29.58 17.48 -4.82
CA ALA A 434 -29.69 18.37 -5.97
C ALA A 434 -28.32 18.68 -6.59
N TRP A 435 -27.30 18.85 -5.76
CA TRP A 435 -25.93 19.04 -6.20
C TRP A 435 -25.36 17.81 -6.91
N GLU A 436 -25.52 16.61 -6.33
CA GLU A 436 -25.11 15.35 -6.95
C GLU A 436 -25.81 15.12 -8.29
N LYS A 437 -27.06 15.55 -8.44
CA LYS A 437 -27.78 15.50 -9.72
C LYS A 437 -27.13 16.39 -10.78
N THR A 438 -26.67 17.59 -10.40
CA THR A 438 -25.93 18.49 -11.29
C THR A 438 -24.58 17.88 -11.68
N LEU A 439 -23.83 17.31 -10.73
CA LEU A 439 -22.55 16.64 -11.02
C LEU A 439 -22.72 15.47 -11.99
N GLN A 440 -23.77 14.67 -11.83
CA GLN A 440 -24.11 13.60 -12.77
C GLN A 440 -24.37 14.09 -14.20
N ALA A 441 -24.92 15.30 -14.35
CA ALA A 441 -25.16 15.90 -15.66
C ALA A 441 -23.90 16.53 -16.28
N GLU A 442 -22.94 16.96 -15.46
CA GLU A 442 -21.86 17.86 -15.92
C GLU A 442 -20.45 17.26 -15.90
N LEU A 443 -20.15 16.28 -15.03
CA LEU A 443 -18.79 15.71 -14.93
C LEU A 443 -18.38 14.83 -16.11
N GLY A 444 -19.36 14.38 -16.91
CA GLY A 444 -19.14 13.56 -18.09
C GLY A 444 -18.47 12.21 -17.81
N ASN A 445 -18.12 11.49 -18.87
CA ASN A 445 -17.71 10.08 -18.76
C ASN A 445 -16.32 9.86 -18.13
N PHE A 446 -15.48 10.90 -18.05
CA PHE A 446 -14.16 10.78 -17.46
C PHE A 446 -14.18 11.02 -15.95
N TYR A 447 -14.78 12.15 -15.50
CA TYR A 447 -14.74 12.52 -14.08
C TYR A 447 -15.89 11.94 -13.27
N LEU A 448 -17.07 11.71 -13.86
CA LEU A 448 -18.21 11.18 -13.11
C LEU A 448 -17.92 9.80 -12.49
N PRO A 449 -17.32 8.82 -13.22
CA PRO A 449 -17.00 7.53 -12.61
C PRO A 449 -15.92 7.60 -11.52
N ILE A 450 -15.01 8.57 -11.59
CA ILE A 450 -14.00 8.82 -10.55
C ILE A 450 -14.71 9.34 -9.28
N HIS A 451 -15.51 10.39 -9.44
CA HIS A 451 -16.27 10.99 -8.34
C HIS A 451 -17.16 9.96 -7.65
N LYS A 452 -17.93 9.15 -8.41
CA LYS A 452 -18.77 8.07 -7.86
C LYS A 452 -17.98 7.08 -7.00
N ARG A 453 -16.80 6.64 -7.47
CA ARG A 453 -15.95 5.71 -6.72
C ARG A 453 -15.44 6.31 -5.42
N GLU A 454 -14.98 7.56 -5.46
CA GLU A 454 -14.51 8.28 -4.28
C GLU A 454 -15.63 8.47 -3.25
N LYS A 455 -16.84 8.85 -3.69
CA LYS A 455 -18.00 9.01 -2.78
C LYS A 455 -18.43 7.70 -2.12
N VAL A 456 -18.48 6.61 -2.89
CA VAL A 456 -18.78 5.27 -2.36
C VAL A 456 -17.70 4.80 -1.37
N ALA A 457 -16.44 5.20 -1.57
CA ALA A 457 -15.32 4.88 -0.69
C ALA A 457 -15.16 5.85 0.50
N GLY A 458 -16.03 6.86 0.65
CA GLY A 458 -15.94 7.85 1.73
C GLY A 458 -14.76 8.82 1.60
N THR A 459 -14.21 8.99 0.39
CA THR A 459 -13.08 9.88 0.10
C THR A 459 -13.56 11.25 -0.38
N ALA A 460 -13.06 12.34 0.20
CA ALA A 460 -13.41 13.70 -0.19
C ALA A 460 -12.73 14.15 -1.50
N ASN A 461 -13.38 15.00 -2.31
CA ASN A 461 -12.79 15.57 -3.52
C ASN A 461 -13.23 17.03 -3.79
N ALA A 462 -12.70 17.62 -4.86
CA ALA A 462 -12.91 19.03 -5.23
C ALA A 462 -14.36 19.40 -5.60
N TRP A 463 -15.27 18.44 -5.76
CA TRP A 463 -16.68 18.67 -6.10
C TRP A 463 -17.63 18.37 -4.94
N ASP A 464 -17.10 18.10 -3.75
CA ASP A 464 -17.93 17.83 -2.59
C ASP A 464 -18.89 18.98 -2.32
N PHE A 465 -20.11 18.64 -1.89
CA PHE A 465 -21.10 19.62 -1.53
C PHE A 465 -20.60 20.49 -0.37
N VAL A 466 -20.75 21.80 -0.53
CA VAL A 466 -20.39 22.80 0.47
C VAL A 466 -21.69 23.36 1.04
N GLU A 467 -21.92 23.10 2.33
CA GLU A 467 -22.99 23.75 3.08
C GLU A 467 -22.57 25.19 3.37
N ASP A 468 -23.39 26.16 2.96
CA ASP A 468 -23.10 27.57 3.16
C ASP A 468 -23.28 27.98 4.63
N ASP A 469 -22.28 28.64 5.21
CA ASP A 469 -22.50 29.55 6.32
C ASP A 469 -23.09 30.86 5.76
N PRO A 470 -24.33 31.24 6.12
CA PRO A 470 -24.98 32.44 5.59
C PRO A 470 -24.24 33.74 5.97
N ALA A 471 -23.43 33.73 7.02
CA ALA A 471 -22.64 34.89 7.45
C ALA A 471 -21.38 35.10 6.59
N LEU A 472 -20.91 34.07 5.89
CA LEU A 472 -19.69 34.12 5.10
C LEU A 472 -19.96 34.42 3.61
N PRO A 473 -19.05 35.10 2.90
CA PRO A 473 -19.15 35.28 1.46
C PRO A 473 -19.04 33.95 0.70
N ARG A 474 -19.61 33.88 -0.51
CA ARG A 474 -19.50 32.75 -1.44
C ARG A 474 -18.48 33.04 -2.54
N VAL A 475 -17.55 32.12 -2.70
CA VAL A 475 -16.55 32.13 -3.77
C VAL A 475 -16.82 30.96 -4.70
N LEU A 476 -16.90 31.19 -6.01
CA LEU A 476 -16.96 30.15 -7.03
C LEU A 476 -15.63 30.03 -7.77
N LEU A 477 -15.03 28.84 -7.75
CA LEU A 477 -13.87 28.50 -8.56
C LEU A 477 -14.31 27.87 -9.90
N ILE A 478 -13.91 28.47 -11.02
CA ILE A 478 -14.14 27.97 -12.39
C ILE A 478 -12.78 27.74 -13.06
N GLY A 479 -12.40 26.51 -13.34
CA GLY A 479 -11.12 26.28 -14.01
C GLY A 479 -10.87 24.84 -14.38
N ASP A 480 -9.71 24.60 -14.97
CA ASP A 480 -9.30 23.30 -15.50
C ASP A 480 -8.81 22.31 -14.42
N SER A 481 -8.07 21.29 -14.85
CA SER A 481 -7.57 20.23 -13.98
C SER A 481 -6.53 20.72 -12.97
N VAL A 482 -5.81 21.80 -13.26
CA VAL A 482 -4.90 22.44 -12.30
C VAL A 482 -5.72 23.08 -11.19
N SER A 483 -6.76 23.83 -11.56
CA SER A 483 -7.70 24.41 -10.59
C SER A 483 -8.40 23.37 -9.72
N ARG A 484 -8.79 22.24 -10.32
CA ARG A 484 -9.38 21.13 -9.57
C ARG A 484 -8.41 20.60 -8.52
N ALA A 485 -7.13 20.48 -8.86
CA ALA A 485 -6.12 19.89 -7.98
C ALA A 485 -5.85 20.76 -6.73
N TYR A 486 -5.90 22.09 -6.84
CA TYR A 486 -5.69 22.98 -5.69
C TYR A 486 -6.98 23.35 -4.92
N THR A 487 -8.17 22.97 -5.41
CA THR A 487 -9.46 23.42 -4.85
C THR A 487 -9.60 23.10 -3.35
N GLN A 488 -9.25 21.89 -2.93
CA GLN A 488 -9.36 21.48 -1.52
C GLN A 488 -8.41 22.25 -0.60
N THR A 489 -7.24 22.65 -1.10
CA THR A 489 -6.33 23.55 -0.37
C THR A 489 -6.95 24.93 -0.20
N VAL A 490 -7.57 25.50 -1.24
CA VAL A 490 -8.26 26.80 -1.13
C VAL A 490 -9.42 26.72 -0.12
N GLN A 491 -10.21 25.64 -0.15
CA GLN A 491 -11.28 25.38 0.82
C GLN A 491 -10.75 25.33 2.25
N LYS A 492 -9.64 24.60 2.48
CA LYS A 492 -8.97 24.51 3.78
C LYS A 492 -8.49 25.89 4.26
N GLU A 493 -7.80 26.63 3.39
CA GLU A 493 -7.18 27.91 3.73
C GLU A 493 -8.19 29.05 3.96
N LEU A 494 -9.40 28.93 3.40
CA LEU A 494 -10.50 29.89 3.57
C LEU A 494 -11.60 29.38 4.52
N ALA A 495 -11.35 28.28 5.24
CA ALA A 495 -12.29 27.79 6.25
C ALA A 495 -12.58 28.86 7.30
N GLY A 496 -13.86 29.15 7.53
CA GLY A 496 -14.31 30.23 8.43
C GLY A 496 -14.15 31.65 7.87
N ILE A 497 -13.69 31.80 6.63
CA ILE A 497 -13.53 33.09 5.94
C ILE A 497 -14.50 33.20 4.76
N ALA A 498 -14.67 32.13 3.98
CA ALA A 498 -15.58 32.09 2.83
C ALA A 498 -16.11 30.67 2.56
N ASN A 499 -17.31 30.59 2.01
CA ASN A 499 -17.85 29.36 1.42
C ASN A 499 -17.25 29.17 0.03
N VAL A 500 -16.29 28.27 -0.11
CA VAL A 500 -15.57 28.05 -1.38
C VAL A 500 -16.17 26.89 -2.16
N HIS A 501 -16.87 27.23 -3.23
CA HIS A 501 -17.51 26.31 -4.15
C HIS A 501 -16.66 26.12 -5.41
N ARG A 502 -16.92 25.03 -6.13
CA ARG A 502 -16.32 24.76 -7.44
C ARG A 502 -17.42 24.52 -8.47
N ALA A 503 -17.21 25.00 -9.69
CA ALA A 503 -18.05 24.64 -10.82
C ALA A 503 -18.14 23.10 -10.97
N PRO A 504 -19.31 22.56 -11.37
CA PRO A 504 -19.56 21.12 -11.48
C PRO A 504 -18.87 20.48 -12.71
N ALA A 505 -17.66 20.92 -13.06
CA ALA A 505 -16.93 20.48 -14.25
C ALA A 505 -15.40 20.66 -14.11
N ASN A 506 -14.67 20.10 -15.08
CA ASN A 506 -13.28 20.48 -15.35
C ASN A 506 -13.17 21.73 -16.24
N CYS A 507 -14.29 22.41 -16.52
CA CYS A 507 -14.47 23.68 -17.26
C CYS A 507 -13.93 23.77 -18.70
N GLY A 508 -12.84 23.08 -19.07
CA GLY A 508 -12.37 22.93 -20.44
C GLY A 508 -12.01 24.26 -21.12
N PRO A 509 -12.14 24.35 -22.46
CA PRO A 509 -11.84 25.58 -23.19
C PRO A 509 -12.98 26.61 -23.09
N THR A 510 -12.67 27.86 -23.45
CA THR A 510 -13.64 28.97 -23.50
C THR A 510 -14.94 28.65 -24.24
N SER A 511 -14.87 27.85 -25.33
CA SER A 511 -16.05 27.42 -26.08
C SER A 511 -17.03 26.55 -25.28
N THR A 512 -16.51 25.79 -24.31
CA THR A 512 -17.35 25.03 -23.37
C THR A 512 -17.98 25.98 -22.35
N GLY A 513 -17.20 26.95 -21.86
CA GLY A 513 -17.70 28.01 -21.01
C GLY A 513 -18.94 28.68 -21.58
N LEU A 514 -18.93 29.03 -22.87
CA LEU A 514 -20.07 29.73 -23.49
C LEU A 514 -21.36 28.91 -23.47
N LYS A 515 -21.25 27.58 -23.43
CA LYS A 515 -22.39 26.66 -23.44
C LYS A 515 -22.88 26.34 -22.02
N LYS A 516 -22.02 26.45 -21.02
CA LYS A 516 -22.21 25.87 -19.69
C LYS A 516 -22.16 26.87 -18.55
N MET A 517 -21.81 28.12 -18.82
CA MET A 517 -21.66 29.15 -17.79
C MET A 517 -22.93 29.27 -16.92
N ASP A 518 -24.12 29.25 -17.50
CA ASP A 518 -25.38 29.32 -16.73
C ASP A 518 -25.52 28.17 -15.73
N VAL A 519 -25.08 26.96 -16.10
CA VAL A 519 -25.10 25.79 -15.22
C VAL A 519 -24.05 25.92 -14.11
N TRP A 520 -22.87 26.44 -14.42
CA TRP A 520 -21.79 26.60 -13.44
C TRP A 520 -22.06 27.71 -12.43
N LEU A 521 -22.71 28.79 -12.86
CA LEU A 521 -23.19 29.83 -11.98
C LEU A 521 -24.38 29.34 -11.14
N GLY A 522 -25.24 28.49 -11.73
CA GLY A 522 -26.43 27.96 -11.07
C GLY A 522 -27.35 29.08 -10.54
N ASP A 523 -28.11 28.77 -9.49
CA ASP A 523 -28.98 29.74 -8.82
C ASP A 523 -28.24 30.56 -7.74
N GLY A 524 -26.92 30.37 -7.63
CA GLY A 524 -26.10 30.96 -6.57
C GLY A 524 -25.86 32.45 -6.77
N LYS A 525 -26.05 33.22 -5.69
CA LYS A 525 -25.53 34.60 -5.60
C LYS A 525 -24.06 34.53 -5.18
N TRP A 526 -23.16 34.79 -6.11
CA TRP A 526 -21.72 34.74 -5.87
C TRP A 526 -21.18 36.10 -5.47
N ASP A 527 -20.36 36.17 -4.42
CA ASP A 527 -19.66 37.40 -4.05
C ASP A 527 -18.37 37.53 -4.86
N VAL A 528 -17.68 36.40 -5.10
CA VAL A 528 -16.49 36.32 -5.94
C VAL A 528 -16.58 35.14 -6.91
N ILE A 529 -16.18 35.37 -8.16
CA ILE A 529 -15.93 34.31 -9.14
C ILE A 529 -14.44 34.36 -9.51
N HIS A 530 -13.70 33.33 -9.11
CA HIS A 530 -12.30 33.13 -9.49
C HIS A 530 -12.26 32.14 -10.66
N PHE A 531 -11.74 32.57 -11.81
CA PHE A 531 -11.84 31.78 -13.03
C PHE A 531 -10.54 31.70 -13.84
N ASN A 532 -10.35 30.57 -14.55
CA ASN A 532 -9.24 30.35 -15.48
C ASN A 532 -9.73 29.67 -16.78
N PHE A 533 -9.20 30.15 -17.93
CA PHE A 533 -9.25 29.47 -19.23
C PHE A 533 -7.93 29.72 -19.96
N GLY A 534 -7.17 28.66 -20.30
CA GLY A 534 -5.99 28.82 -21.16
C GLY A 534 -5.37 27.51 -21.62
N ILE A 535 -5.13 26.54 -20.72
CA ILE A 535 -4.49 25.25 -21.09
C ILE A 535 -5.27 24.54 -22.20
N HIS A 536 -6.60 24.55 -22.13
CA HIS A 536 -7.46 23.91 -23.13
C HIS A 536 -7.67 24.73 -24.42
N ASP A 537 -7.30 26.02 -24.42
CA ASP A 537 -7.37 26.92 -25.59
C ASP A 537 -5.99 27.12 -26.26
N ARG A 538 -4.96 26.35 -25.86
CA ARG A 538 -3.58 26.44 -26.41
C ARG A 538 -3.48 26.33 -27.94
N ALA A 539 -4.41 25.59 -28.56
CA ALA A 539 -4.48 25.43 -30.01
C ALA A 539 -5.59 26.28 -30.67
N THR A 540 -6.35 27.05 -29.87
CA THR A 540 -7.40 27.92 -30.39
C THR A 540 -6.77 29.21 -30.96
N PRO A 541 -7.19 29.69 -32.14
CA PRO A 541 -6.73 30.97 -32.65
C PRO A 541 -6.93 32.08 -31.61
N LEU A 542 -5.92 32.94 -31.41
CA LEU A 542 -5.95 33.95 -30.35
C LEU A 542 -7.17 34.88 -30.43
N ALA A 543 -7.59 35.25 -31.65
CA ALA A 543 -8.78 36.09 -31.86
C ALA A 543 -10.07 35.41 -31.35
N ASP A 544 -10.24 34.12 -31.62
CA ASP A 544 -11.37 33.34 -31.14
C ASP A 544 -11.34 33.21 -29.61
N TYR A 545 -10.18 32.88 -29.04
CA TYR A 545 -9.99 32.77 -27.59
C TYR A 545 -10.36 34.09 -26.89
N THR A 546 -9.82 35.21 -27.38
CA THR A 546 -10.07 36.56 -26.85
C THR A 546 -11.55 36.92 -26.93
N THR A 547 -12.19 36.69 -28.08
CA THR A 547 -13.62 36.98 -28.29
C THR A 547 -14.50 36.18 -27.33
N ARG A 548 -14.24 34.88 -27.20
CA ARG A 548 -15.02 34.01 -26.30
C ARG A 548 -14.79 34.37 -24.84
N LEU A 549 -13.54 34.68 -24.46
CA LEU A 549 -13.22 35.11 -23.10
C LEU A 549 -13.96 36.41 -22.72
N GLN A 550 -14.06 37.36 -23.65
CA GLN A 550 -14.82 38.59 -23.45
C GLN A 550 -16.32 38.31 -23.22
N GLN A 551 -16.93 37.43 -24.01
CA GLN A 551 -18.32 37.01 -23.83
C GLN A 551 -18.56 36.32 -22.48
N LEU A 552 -17.60 35.49 -22.02
CA LEU A 552 -17.68 34.86 -20.70
C LEU A 552 -17.65 35.88 -19.57
N ILE A 553 -16.78 36.88 -19.67
CA ILE A 553 -16.70 37.96 -18.69
C ILE A 553 -17.99 38.76 -18.66
N GLU A 554 -18.54 39.14 -19.82
CA GLU A 554 -19.82 39.84 -19.91
C GLU A 554 -20.93 39.05 -19.21
N ARG A 555 -20.99 37.73 -19.44
CA ARG A 555 -21.98 36.87 -18.77
C ARG A 555 -21.77 36.79 -17.27
N MET A 556 -20.53 36.59 -16.80
CA MET A 556 -20.24 36.51 -15.36
C MET A 556 -20.49 37.84 -14.63
N LYS A 557 -20.21 38.98 -15.28
CA LYS A 557 -20.49 40.32 -14.72
C LYS A 557 -21.97 40.55 -14.41
N GLN A 558 -22.87 39.92 -15.16
CA GLN A 558 -24.31 40.02 -14.90
C GLN A 558 -24.73 39.43 -13.54
N THR A 559 -23.88 38.62 -12.91
CA THR A 559 -24.14 38.11 -11.54
C THR A 559 -23.93 39.17 -10.46
N GLY A 560 -23.21 40.25 -10.75
CA GLY A 560 -22.76 41.23 -9.76
C GLY A 560 -21.53 40.80 -8.95
N ALA A 561 -21.03 39.58 -9.14
CA ALA A 561 -19.85 39.09 -8.43
C ALA A 561 -18.58 39.86 -8.80
N THR A 562 -17.67 39.96 -7.84
CA THR A 562 -16.29 40.38 -8.12
C THR A 562 -15.60 39.31 -8.94
N LEU A 563 -15.10 39.66 -10.12
CA LEU A 563 -14.41 38.73 -11.01
C LEU A 563 -12.91 38.79 -10.78
N VAL A 564 -12.29 37.62 -10.61
CA VAL A 564 -10.84 37.43 -10.52
C VAL A 564 -10.42 36.40 -11.56
N TRP A 565 -9.55 36.78 -12.47
CA TRP A 565 -8.96 35.86 -13.42
C TRP A 565 -7.63 35.33 -12.88
N ALA A 566 -7.48 34.02 -12.77
CA ALA A 566 -6.19 33.39 -12.52
C ALA A 566 -5.43 33.27 -13.84
N SER A 567 -4.15 33.67 -13.88
CA SER A 567 -3.31 33.41 -15.05
C SER A 567 -3.06 31.91 -15.19
N THR A 568 -3.02 31.41 -16.44
CA THR A 568 -2.77 30.00 -16.69
C THR A 568 -1.32 29.67 -16.36
N THR A 569 -1.07 28.60 -15.59
CA THR A 569 0.28 28.21 -15.14
C THR A 569 1.20 27.71 -16.27
N PRO A 570 2.53 27.73 -16.11
CA PRO A 570 3.48 27.28 -17.14
C PRO A 570 3.28 25.80 -17.50
N ILE A 571 3.55 25.47 -18.76
CA ILE A 571 3.57 24.09 -19.27
C ILE A 571 4.94 23.78 -19.90
N PRO A 572 5.40 22.51 -19.92
CA PRO A 572 6.65 22.15 -20.57
C PRO A 572 6.53 22.17 -22.09
N ASP A 573 7.65 22.31 -22.79
CA ASP A 573 7.72 22.06 -24.23
C ASP A 573 7.74 20.55 -24.50
N ILE A 574 6.71 20.03 -25.16
CA ILE A 574 6.61 18.62 -25.53
C ILE A 574 6.42 18.51 -27.04
N ALA A 575 7.46 18.03 -27.71
CA ALA A 575 7.53 17.91 -29.16
C ALA A 575 6.27 17.23 -29.73
N GLY A 576 5.63 17.90 -30.70
CA GLY A 576 4.43 17.41 -31.36
C GLY A 576 3.14 17.45 -30.54
N LYS A 577 3.16 17.96 -29.29
CA LYS A 577 1.98 17.98 -28.40
C LYS A 577 1.56 19.38 -27.96
N TYR A 578 2.48 20.16 -27.38
CA TYR A 578 2.22 21.55 -26.96
C TYR A 578 3.55 22.29 -26.68
N THR A 579 3.50 23.63 -26.75
CA THR A 579 4.65 24.51 -26.51
C THR A 579 4.36 25.46 -25.34
N ALA A 580 5.38 25.78 -24.54
CA ALA A 580 5.27 26.74 -23.45
C ALA A 580 4.86 28.13 -23.96
N GLU A 581 5.37 28.52 -25.13
CA GLU A 581 5.05 29.78 -25.81
C GLU A 581 3.54 29.98 -25.99
N SER A 582 2.79 28.92 -26.30
CA SER A 582 1.34 29.02 -26.47
C SER A 582 0.65 29.58 -25.23
N ILE A 583 1.08 29.21 -24.01
CA ILE A 583 0.50 29.73 -22.77
C ILE A 583 0.90 31.18 -22.51
N VAL A 584 2.14 31.55 -22.85
CA VAL A 584 2.61 32.94 -22.73
C VAL A 584 1.76 33.86 -23.61
N GLU A 585 1.50 33.46 -24.86
CA GLU A 585 0.64 34.21 -25.79
C GLU A 585 -0.81 34.33 -25.27
N ARG A 586 -1.39 33.24 -24.73
CA ARG A 586 -2.78 33.27 -24.21
C ARG A 586 -2.87 34.12 -22.95
N ASN A 587 -1.91 34.03 -22.04
CA ASN A 587 -1.88 34.86 -20.85
C ASN A 587 -1.76 36.35 -21.21
N ALA A 588 -0.93 36.71 -22.19
CA ALA A 588 -0.82 38.09 -22.67
C ALA A 588 -2.15 38.59 -23.26
N ALA A 589 -2.80 37.79 -24.12
CA ALA A 589 -4.09 38.14 -24.68
C ALA A 589 -5.19 38.26 -23.61
N ALA A 590 -5.25 37.31 -22.67
CA ALA A 590 -6.22 37.32 -21.57
C ALA A 590 -6.03 38.53 -20.65
N ALA A 591 -4.78 38.86 -20.29
CA ALA A 591 -4.47 40.03 -19.47
C ALA A 591 -4.98 41.33 -20.12
N ALA A 592 -4.85 41.47 -21.44
CA ALA A 592 -5.42 42.62 -22.17
C ALA A 592 -6.96 42.66 -22.08
N VAL A 593 -7.64 41.52 -22.20
CA VAL A 593 -9.09 41.43 -22.02
C VAL A 593 -9.51 41.78 -20.59
N MET A 594 -8.78 41.28 -19.58
CA MET A 594 -9.06 41.58 -18.17
C MET A 594 -8.92 43.08 -17.89
N GLN A 595 -7.86 43.70 -18.41
CA GLN A 595 -7.63 45.14 -18.26
C GLN A 595 -8.76 45.96 -18.88
N GLN A 596 -9.19 45.64 -20.10
CA GLN A 596 -10.31 46.32 -20.77
C GLN A 596 -11.63 46.19 -19.99
N ASN A 597 -11.77 45.11 -19.23
CA ASN A 597 -12.97 44.79 -18.48
C ASN A 597 -12.89 45.11 -16.99
N ALA A 598 -11.78 45.69 -16.51
CA ALA A 598 -11.51 45.91 -15.08
C ALA A 598 -11.69 44.65 -14.23
N VAL A 599 -11.24 43.50 -14.73
CA VAL A 599 -11.20 42.22 -14.00
C VAL A 599 -9.83 42.10 -13.33
N ALA A 600 -9.81 41.71 -12.05
CA ALA A 600 -8.57 41.57 -11.30
C ALA A 600 -7.79 40.31 -11.73
N ILE A 601 -6.47 40.31 -11.57
CA ILE A 601 -5.59 39.22 -12.02
C ILE A 601 -4.86 38.61 -10.81
N ASP A 602 -5.08 37.32 -10.59
CA ASP A 602 -4.28 36.47 -9.69
C ASP A 602 -3.19 35.77 -10.52
N ASP A 603 -1.95 36.26 -10.43
CA ASP A 603 -0.86 35.85 -11.33
C ASP A 603 -0.16 34.54 -10.89
N LEU A 604 -0.87 33.43 -11.05
CA LEU A 604 -0.36 32.09 -10.75
C LEU A 604 0.84 31.69 -11.62
N PHE A 605 0.90 32.16 -12.87
CA PHE A 605 2.02 31.89 -13.77
C PHE A 605 3.33 32.40 -13.18
N THR A 606 3.37 33.69 -12.81
CA THR A 606 4.58 34.29 -12.22
C THR A 606 4.87 33.70 -10.85
N ALA A 607 3.83 33.45 -10.03
CA ALA A 607 4.00 32.91 -8.68
C ALA A 607 4.73 31.56 -8.66
N ILE A 608 4.39 30.64 -9.58
CA ILE A 608 4.98 29.29 -9.58
C ILE A 608 6.27 29.16 -10.40
N THR A 609 6.50 30.06 -11.37
CA THR A 609 7.65 29.99 -12.29
C THR A 609 9.01 29.76 -11.60
N PRO A 610 9.35 30.45 -10.48
CA PRO A 610 10.63 30.25 -9.80
C PRO A 610 10.83 28.86 -9.20
N ARG A 611 9.75 28.08 -9.01
CA ARG A 611 9.76 26.78 -8.33
C ARG A 611 9.33 25.63 -9.24
N LEU A 612 9.27 25.82 -10.55
CA LEU A 612 8.81 24.78 -11.49
C LEU A 612 9.60 23.47 -11.37
N ALA A 613 10.93 23.55 -11.27
CA ALA A 613 11.78 22.36 -11.15
C ALA A 613 11.51 21.53 -9.89
N GLU A 614 10.97 22.17 -8.84
CA GLU A 614 10.63 21.54 -7.57
C GLU A 614 9.16 21.06 -7.55
N LEU A 615 8.25 21.89 -8.06
CA LEU A 615 6.81 21.74 -7.83
C LEU A 615 6.04 21.15 -9.01
N GLN A 616 6.58 21.24 -10.23
CA GLN A 616 5.95 20.65 -11.42
C GLN A 616 6.44 19.23 -11.66
N LYS A 617 5.54 18.34 -12.09
CA LYS A 617 5.94 16.99 -12.50
C LYS A 617 6.74 17.07 -13.81
N PRO A 618 7.85 16.32 -13.95
CA PRO A 618 8.64 16.35 -15.19
C PRO A 618 7.78 16.02 -16.42
N ASN A 619 7.86 16.86 -17.45
CA ASN A 619 7.15 16.69 -18.73
C ASN A 619 5.61 16.62 -18.63
N ASP A 620 5.02 17.17 -17.56
CA ASP A 620 3.57 17.23 -17.34
C ASP A 620 3.11 18.69 -17.14
N VAL A 621 1.86 18.96 -17.50
CA VAL A 621 1.20 20.24 -17.20
C VAL A 621 0.74 20.31 -15.74
N HIS A 622 0.67 19.18 -15.04
CA HIS A 622 0.22 19.09 -13.65
C HIS A 622 1.36 19.17 -12.63
N PHE A 623 1.01 19.60 -11.42
CA PHE A 623 1.94 19.79 -10.32
C PHE A 623 1.93 18.60 -9.35
N SER A 624 3.00 18.47 -8.57
CA SER A 624 3.12 17.53 -7.45
C SER A 624 2.11 17.88 -6.34
N GLY A 625 2.01 17.05 -5.29
CA GLY A 625 1.19 17.37 -4.12
C GLY A 625 1.55 18.74 -3.53
N ALA A 626 2.83 18.97 -3.27
CA ALA A 626 3.35 20.24 -2.78
C ALA A 626 3.11 21.41 -3.76
N GLY A 627 3.17 21.16 -5.07
CA GLY A 627 2.90 22.19 -6.07
C GLY A 627 1.42 22.61 -6.14
N ASN A 628 0.50 21.66 -6.00
CA ASN A 628 -0.93 21.97 -5.91
C ASN A 628 -1.25 22.71 -4.59
N GLU A 629 -0.60 22.33 -3.49
CA GLU A 629 -0.71 23.04 -2.21
C GLU A 629 -0.24 24.49 -2.33
N PHE A 630 0.94 24.72 -2.90
CA PHE A 630 1.47 26.07 -3.15
C PHE A 630 0.51 26.95 -3.99
N LEU A 631 -0.06 26.39 -5.07
CA LEU A 631 -1.03 27.13 -5.90
C LEU A 631 -2.31 27.45 -5.11
N GLY A 632 -2.79 26.51 -4.29
CA GLY A 632 -3.97 26.73 -3.46
C GLY A 632 -3.75 27.78 -2.38
N GLU A 633 -2.58 27.78 -1.74
CA GLU A 633 -2.17 28.80 -0.77
C GLU A 633 -2.07 30.18 -1.43
N GLN A 634 -1.51 30.27 -2.63
CA GLN A 634 -1.43 31.51 -3.41
C GLN A 634 -2.82 32.06 -3.75
N VAL A 635 -3.73 31.22 -4.26
CA VAL A 635 -5.11 31.61 -4.57
C VAL A 635 -5.83 32.07 -3.29
N ALA A 636 -5.68 31.34 -2.19
CA ALA A 636 -6.31 31.71 -0.92
C ALA A 636 -5.75 33.03 -0.38
N ALA A 637 -4.43 33.26 -0.47
CA ALA A 637 -3.80 34.51 -0.08
C ALA A 637 -4.30 35.68 -0.92
N TYR A 638 -4.45 35.50 -2.24
CA TYR A 638 -5.03 36.51 -3.11
C TYR A 638 -6.48 36.83 -2.74
N LEU A 639 -7.32 35.80 -2.54
CA LEU A 639 -8.73 35.99 -2.16
C LEU A 639 -8.87 36.69 -0.79
N LYS A 640 -7.98 36.39 0.17
CA LYS A 640 -7.92 37.12 1.47
C LYS A 640 -7.56 38.60 1.30
N SER A 641 -6.89 38.98 0.22
CA SER A 641 -6.43 40.35 -0.02
C SER A 641 -7.49 41.28 -0.64
N ILE A 642 -8.57 40.72 -1.19
CA ILE A 642 -9.65 41.49 -1.81
C ILE A 642 -10.85 41.63 -0.88
N PRO A 643 -11.63 42.71 -0.97
CA PRO A 643 -12.87 42.83 -0.21
C PRO A 643 -13.88 41.75 -0.62
N MET A 644 -14.28 40.91 0.33
CA MET A 644 -15.37 39.94 0.16
C MET A 644 -16.52 40.36 1.07
N VAL A 645 -17.40 41.23 0.58
CA VAL A 645 -18.55 41.72 1.35
C VAL A 645 -19.76 40.88 0.99
N SER A 646 -20.32 40.15 1.94
CA SER A 646 -21.58 39.44 1.77
C SER A 646 -22.75 40.41 1.93
N GLU A 647 -23.68 40.45 0.97
CA GLU A 647 -25.00 41.00 1.26
C GLU A 647 -25.75 40.06 2.23
N PRO A 648 -26.54 40.57 3.19
CA PRO A 648 -27.31 39.73 4.09
C PRO A 648 -28.25 38.79 3.29
N ARG A 649 -28.02 37.47 3.42
CA ARG A 649 -28.85 36.44 2.78
C ARG A 649 -29.94 36.02 3.78
N GLN A 650 -31.21 36.14 3.36
CA GLN A 650 -32.38 35.72 4.15
C GLN A 650 -32.53 34.20 4.20
#